data_AF-A0A094KPC2-F1
#
_entry.id   AF-A0A094KPC2-F1
#
_cell.length_a   1.000
_cell.length_b   1.000
_cell.length_c   1.000
_cell.angle_alpha   90.00
_cell.angle_beta   90.00
_cell.angle_gamma   90.00
#
_symmetry.space_group_name_H-M   'P 1'
#
loop_
_entity.id
_entity.type
_entity.pdbx_description
1 polymer ?
#
loop_
_entity_poly.entity_id
_entity_poly.type
_entity_poly.pdbx_seq_one_letter_code
_entity_poly.pdbx_strand_id
1 'polypeptide(L)'
;MQDTDARGSSPAFLRPQNGSSHRSSGYVPGRIAPLRPPPPSQSHAAAEFTSARQEARTRLPSLPADQHHRQAEANRHKNTLICFAVSSLSLFVALGIFLGIASKYAPDENCPDQNPRLKNWSPGKDPEKRVFIKKGDLFRLNSDATVHSIVIQDGGLLVFGDDKEGSKNITLRTRFILIKDGGMLHVGAEKCRYKSKATIILYGKSNEGANVPEFGKKFIGVGPEGTLELHGHQKLSWTLLSKTMYFSGLAYGHYTFKKNFSRGLNVRVIDQDTAEVLEVLKFDTHEFSEESLKLQNLLKNRSPGRIVAIAVGDSAAKNLLEETRVTIQNLLGSKFVRGLSYRQAWAFVGVIGGGNSSCNESVRNYENHSTGGKALAQKEFFTVDGQKFVVRAYSEWNDGVPISGFQVEAVGGVILNLLDDVSSWEPGDRIVVASTDYSMYQTEEFTLLPCPECTKHQVKVKENPQFPHVGEVIDGVDMRAEVGVLTRNILIKGETENTCYHEKECQFFNYDTFGGHIKILKNFTSVHLSYVELKQMGQQQIGSYPVHFHLCGDVDEKGGYSFKTYLDGLSIHHCFSRCVTVHATNGLLIKDTIGYDTLGHCFFTEDGIEQRNTLFHNLGLVTKPGTLLPTDRNSSMCIGIRDKVYGSYVPVPATDCMAVSTFWISHPNNHLINNAAAGSQDAGIWYLFHRVATGDSHSLAIETKSELTPLGIFYNNRVHSNFK
;
A
#
# COMPACT_ATOMS: atom_id res chain seq x y z
N MET A 1 -17.33 -18.82 -62.34
CA MET A 1 -16.28 -19.77 -62.75
C MET A 1 -15.26 -19.79 -61.63
N GLN A 2 -15.16 -20.93 -60.93
CA GLN A 2 -14.00 -21.51 -60.18
C GLN A 2 -13.05 -20.58 -59.43
N ASP A 3 -12.54 -20.84 -58.23
CA ASP A 3 -12.73 -21.85 -57.17
C ASP A 3 -11.75 -21.42 -56.03
N THR A 4 -12.05 -21.82 -54.79
CA THR A 4 -11.14 -22.12 -53.66
C THR A 4 -10.08 -21.13 -53.09
N ASP A 5 -10.33 -20.71 -51.84
CA ASP A 5 -9.59 -20.95 -50.57
C ASP A 5 -8.06 -20.73 -50.36
N ALA A 6 -7.74 -20.16 -49.18
CA ALA A 6 -6.73 -20.56 -48.16
C ALA A 6 -5.58 -19.60 -47.73
N ARG A 7 -5.64 -19.21 -46.44
CA ARG A 7 -4.61 -19.07 -45.37
C ARG A 7 -3.15 -18.62 -45.68
N GLY A 8 -2.77 -17.49 -45.04
CA GLY A 8 -1.76 -17.38 -43.96
C GLY A 8 -0.25 -17.56 -44.26
N SER A 9 0.59 -16.60 -43.81
CA SER A 9 1.90 -16.86 -43.17
C SER A 9 2.61 -15.59 -42.67
N SER A 10 3.10 -15.65 -41.44
CA SER A 10 4.03 -14.71 -40.77
C SER A 10 5.43 -14.69 -41.42
N PRO A 11 6.25 -13.64 -41.20
CA PRO A 11 7.62 -13.62 -41.69
C PRO A 11 8.57 -14.44 -40.80
N ALA A 12 9.33 -15.32 -41.43
CA ALA A 12 10.33 -16.20 -40.84
C ALA A 12 11.61 -15.45 -40.44
N PHE A 13 12.15 -15.77 -39.26
CA PHE A 13 13.51 -15.44 -38.84
C PHE A 13 14.50 -16.41 -39.50
N LEU A 14 15.50 -15.86 -40.20
CA LEU A 14 16.62 -16.61 -40.78
C LEU A 14 17.69 -16.93 -39.71
N ARG A 15 18.18 -18.17 -39.70
CA ARG A 15 19.34 -18.63 -38.90
C ARG A 15 20.67 -18.17 -39.50
N PRO A 16 21.70 -17.83 -38.71
CA PRO A 16 23.08 -17.79 -39.19
C PRO A 16 23.77 -19.15 -39.05
N GLN A 17 24.67 -19.41 -40.00
CA GLN A 17 25.51 -20.61 -40.12
C GLN A 17 26.72 -20.59 -39.16
N ASN A 18 27.20 -21.79 -38.83
CA ASN A 18 28.42 -22.07 -38.07
C ASN A 18 29.68 -21.48 -38.71
N GLY A 19 30.56 -20.90 -37.88
CA GLY A 19 31.95 -20.59 -38.19
C GLY A 19 32.79 -20.60 -36.90
N SER A 20 33.88 -21.36 -36.92
CA SER A 20 34.71 -21.78 -35.78
C SER A 20 35.71 -20.74 -35.26
N SER A 21 36.00 -20.86 -33.95
CA SER A 21 37.27 -20.59 -33.24
C SER A 21 37.94 -19.20 -33.32
N HIS A 22 37.93 -18.44 -32.22
CA HIS A 22 39.13 -18.00 -31.47
C HIS A 22 38.73 -17.15 -30.24
N ARG A 23 39.56 -17.22 -29.19
CA ARG A 23 39.38 -16.60 -27.86
C ARG A 23 39.45 -15.06 -27.87
N SER A 24 38.74 -14.52 -26.88
CA SER A 24 38.55 -13.17 -26.32
C SER A 24 39.62 -12.07 -26.50
N SER A 25 39.17 -10.84 -26.75
CA SER A 25 39.49 -9.61 -25.97
C SER A 25 38.67 -8.40 -26.46
N GLY A 26 38.13 -7.60 -25.53
CA GLY A 26 37.76 -6.19 -25.77
C GLY A 26 36.28 -5.88 -25.97
N TYR A 27 35.54 -5.69 -24.87
CA TYR A 27 34.22 -5.02 -24.91
C TYR A 27 34.44 -3.50 -24.85
N VAL A 28 34.03 -2.80 -25.90
CA VAL A 28 33.95 -1.32 -25.96
C VAL A 28 32.46 -0.95 -25.94
N PRO A 29 31.97 -0.08 -25.03
CA PRO A 29 30.56 0.25 -24.94
C PRO A 29 30.09 1.10 -26.14
N GLY A 30 29.20 0.54 -26.96
CA GLY A 30 28.47 1.26 -28.00
C GLY A 30 27.18 1.88 -27.46
N ARG A 31 27.16 3.22 -27.39
CA ARG A 31 26.03 4.16 -27.26
C ARG A 31 24.62 3.58 -27.15
N ILE A 32 24.00 3.82 -25.99
CA ILE A 32 22.55 3.71 -25.75
C ILE A 32 21.84 4.80 -26.57
N ALA A 33 20.89 4.39 -27.42
CA ALA A 33 20.01 5.30 -28.14
C ALA A 33 18.89 5.80 -27.20
N PRO A 34 18.52 7.09 -27.25
CA PRO A 34 17.47 7.63 -26.40
C PRO A 34 16.08 7.10 -26.79
N LEU A 35 15.33 6.63 -25.79
CA LEU A 35 13.91 6.30 -25.86
C LEU A 35 13.13 7.53 -26.38
N ARG A 36 12.50 7.43 -27.55
CA ARG A 36 11.46 8.38 -27.97
C ARG A 36 10.09 7.86 -27.52
N PRO A 37 9.29 8.65 -26.79
CA PRO A 37 7.88 8.34 -26.59
C PRO A 37 7.11 8.43 -27.92
N PRO A 38 6.01 7.66 -28.07
CA PRO A 38 5.18 7.69 -29.26
C PRO A 38 4.50 9.08 -29.43
N PRO A 39 4.27 9.54 -30.68
CA PRO A 39 3.60 10.81 -30.91
C PRO A 39 2.12 10.74 -30.51
N PRO A 40 1.55 11.83 -29.97
CA PRO A 40 0.13 11.90 -29.66
C PRO A 40 -0.71 11.90 -30.94
N SER A 41 -1.86 11.23 -30.89
CA SER A 41 -2.86 11.20 -31.97
C SER A 41 -3.39 12.62 -32.26
N GLN A 42 -3.36 13.00 -33.53
CA GLN A 42 -4.04 14.19 -34.05
C GLN A 42 -5.40 13.84 -34.66
N SER A 43 -6.27 14.86 -34.70
CA SER A 43 -7.66 14.93 -35.16
C SER A 43 -8.71 14.51 -34.10
N HIS A 44 -9.68 15.35 -33.73
CA HIS A 44 -10.48 16.24 -34.57
C HIS A 44 -10.61 17.68 -34.05
N ALA A 45 -10.55 18.62 -34.99
CA ALA A 45 -10.97 20.00 -34.81
C ALA A 45 -12.46 20.18 -35.19
N ALA A 46 -13.11 21.05 -34.41
CA ALA A 46 -14.19 21.97 -34.75
C ALA A 46 -15.56 21.43 -35.24
N ALA A 47 -16.58 21.71 -34.42
CA ALA A 47 -17.88 22.19 -34.91
C ALA A 47 -18.39 23.30 -33.97
N GLU A 48 -18.03 24.55 -34.29
CA GLU A 48 -18.71 25.73 -33.77
C GLU A 48 -20.10 25.83 -34.41
N PHE A 49 -21.15 25.93 -33.59
CA PHE A 49 -22.47 26.36 -34.04
C PHE A 49 -22.66 27.84 -33.68
N THR A 50 -22.33 28.73 -34.62
CA THR A 50 -22.69 30.15 -34.54
C THR A 50 -24.08 30.36 -35.14
N SER A 51 -25.04 30.72 -34.29
CA SER A 51 -26.35 31.21 -34.71
C SER A 51 -26.24 32.68 -35.09
N ALA A 52 -26.33 32.98 -36.39
CA ALA A 52 -26.57 34.32 -36.91
C ALA A 52 -27.86 34.33 -37.73
N ARG A 53 -28.88 35.06 -37.26
CA ARG A 53 -29.92 35.60 -38.12
C ARG A 53 -30.21 37.03 -37.71
N GLN A 54 -29.74 37.93 -38.56
CA GLN A 54 -29.95 39.37 -38.51
C GLN A 54 -31.41 39.72 -38.75
N GLU A 55 -31.89 40.66 -37.93
CA GLU A 55 -33.06 41.49 -38.16
C GLU A 55 -32.85 42.41 -39.36
N ALA A 56 -33.90 42.60 -40.17
CA ALA A 56 -34.02 43.74 -41.08
C ALA A 56 -35.41 44.38 -40.92
N ARG A 57 -35.39 45.65 -40.51
CA ARG A 57 -36.52 46.58 -40.38
C ARG A 57 -37.14 46.91 -41.73
N THR A 58 -38.42 47.31 -41.70
CA THR A 58 -39.04 48.54 -42.27
C THR A 58 -40.53 48.23 -42.56
N ARG A 59 -41.54 49.11 -42.46
CA ARG A 59 -41.75 50.53 -42.13
C ARG A 59 -43.25 50.66 -41.77
N LEU A 60 -43.60 51.56 -40.85
CA LEU A 60 -44.96 52.10 -40.69
C LEU A 60 -45.27 53.16 -41.77
N PRO A 61 -46.57 53.41 -42.03
CA PRO A 61 -47.17 54.71 -41.69
C PRO A 61 -48.56 54.54 -41.00
N SER A 62 -48.88 55.11 -39.82
CA SER A 62 -49.41 56.47 -39.53
C SER A 62 -50.60 56.84 -40.44
N LEU A 63 -51.84 57.20 -40.04
CA LEU A 63 -52.51 57.93 -38.93
C LEU A 63 -54.06 57.89 -39.25
N PRO A 64 -55.02 58.58 -38.57
CA PRO A 64 -55.10 59.20 -37.23
C PRO A 64 -56.41 58.90 -36.42
N ALA A 65 -56.43 59.38 -35.17
CA ALA A 65 -57.53 59.98 -34.37
C ALA A 65 -58.97 59.41 -34.45
N ASP A 66 -59.58 59.01 -33.33
CA ASP A 66 -60.18 59.95 -32.38
C ASP A 66 -60.74 59.29 -31.09
N GLN A 67 -60.48 60.00 -30.00
CA GLN A 67 -61.25 60.20 -28.76
C GLN A 67 -62.17 59.13 -28.12
N HIS A 68 -61.83 58.87 -26.85
CA HIS A 68 -62.72 58.84 -25.68
C HIS A 68 -64.11 58.17 -25.81
N HIS A 69 -64.21 56.91 -25.35
CA HIS A 69 -65.03 56.52 -24.19
C HIS A 69 -65.13 54.99 -24.10
N ARG A 70 -64.63 54.42 -22.99
CA ARG A 70 -65.26 53.40 -22.13
C ARG A 70 -64.19 52.62 -21.38
N GLN A 71 -63.72 53.29 -20.34
CA GLN A 71 -62.81 52.77 -19.33
C GLN A 71 -63.68 52.22 -18.20
N ALA A 72 -64.07 50.94 -18.28
CA ALA A 72 -64.75 50.26 -17.19
C ALA A 72 -64.62 48.72 -17.18
N GLU A 73 -64.12 48.06 -18.24
CA GLU A 73 -64.05 46.58 -18.28
C GLU A 73 -62.62 46.00 -18.39
N ALA A 74 -61.60 46.84 -18.68
CA ALA A 74 -60.23 46.38 -18.93
C ALA A 74 -59.37 46.09 -17.68
N ASN A 75 -59.81 46.50 -16.48
CA ASN A 75 -59.03 46.32 -15.25
C ASN A 75 -59.28 44.99 -14.53
N ARG A 76 -60.38 44.28 -14.84
CA ARG A 76 -60.67 42.98 -14.21
C ARG A 76 -59.87 41.84 -14.85
N HIS A 77 -59.64 41.89 -16.17
CA HIS A 77 -58.88 40.87 -16.89
C HIS A 77 -57.36 40.97 -16.72
N LYS A 78 -56.78 42.16 -16.49
CA LYS A 78 -55.32 42.30 -16.24
C LYS A 78 -54.90 41.67 -14.91
N ASN A 79 -55.68 41.85 -13.84
CA ASN A 79 -55.36 41.25 -12.54
C ASN A 79 -55.54 39.73 -12.56
N THR A 80 -56.52 39.20 -13.31
CA THR A 80 -56.69 37.75 -13.46
C THR A 80 -55.59 37.12 -14.31
N LEU A 81 -55.19 37.74 -15.43
CA LEU A 81 -54.07 37.26 -16.27
C LEU A 81 -52.72 37.32 -15.56
N ILE A 82 -52.46 38.38 -14.77
CA ILE A 82 -51.24 38.48 -13.96
C ILE A 82 -51.24 37.42 -12.84
N CYS A 83 -52.37 37.20 -12.15
CA CYS A 83 -52.45 36.13 -11.14
C CYS A 83 -52.28 34.73 -11.74
N PHE A 84 -52.83 34.45 -12.93
CA PHE A 84 -52.61 33.16 -13.62
C PHE A 84 -51.18 33.00 -14.14
N ALA A 85 -50.55 34.07 -14.64
CA ALA A 85 -49.16 34.02 -15.08
C ALA A 85 -48.20 33.84 -13.89
N VAL A 86 -48.45 34.50 -12.76
CA VAL A 86 -47.63 34.36 -11.55
C VAL A 86 -47.86 33.00 -10.89
N SER A 87 -49.10 32.47 -10.85
CA SER A 87 -49.36 31.14 -10.29
C SER A 87 -48.80 30.02 -11.16
N SER A 88 -48.89 30.14 -12.49
CA SER A 88 -48.30 29.17 -13.42
C SER A 88 -46.78 29.22 -13.39
N LEU A 89 -46.15 30.40 -13.38
CA LEU A 89 -44.70 30.51 -13.22
C LEU A 89 -44.23 29.96 -11.88
N SER A 90 -44.97 30.21 -10.78
CA SER A 90 -44.68 29.63 -9.47
C SER A 90 -44.81 28.12 -9.47
N LEU A 91 -45.80 27.57 -10.19
CA LEU A 91 -45.98 26.12 -10.36
C LEU A 91 -44.83 25.52 -11.18
N PHE A 92 -44.40 26.16 -12.27
CA PHE A 92 -43.26 25.68 -13.08
C PHE A 92 -41.93 25.81 -12.36
N VAL A 93 -41.72 26.85 -11.56
CA VAL A 93 -40.54 27.00 -10.71
C VAL A 93 -40.57 25.95 -9.59
N ALA A 94 -41.71 25.73 -8.94
CA ALA A 94 -41.87 24.67 -7.96
C ALA A 94 -41.64 23.30 -8.61
N LEU A 95 -42.22 23.03 -9.77
CA LEU A 95 -42.04 21.77 -10.51
C LEU A 95 -40.58 21.60 -10.95
N GLY A 96 -39.90 22.67 -11.39
CA GLY A 96 -38.48 22.65 -11.73
C GLY A 96 -37.57 22.43 -10.52
N ILE A 97 -37.94 22.97 -9.35
CA ILE A 97 -37.25 22.70 -8.08
C ILE A 97 -37.53 21.27 -7.62
N PHE A 98 -38.77 20.78 -7.69
CA PHE A 98 -39.14 19.41 -7.34
C PHE A 98 -38.50 18.39 -8.28
N LEU A 99 -38.46 18.64 -9.59
CA LEU A 99 -37.78 17.81 -10.59
C LEU A 99 -36.26 17.89 -10.45
N GLY A 100 -35.70 19.07 -10.15
CA GLY A 100 -34.28 19.24 -9.87
C GLY A 100 -33.83 18.56 -8.57
N ILE A 101 -34.65 18.60 -7.53
CA ILE A 101 -34.44 17.84 -6.28
C ILE A 101 -34.62 16.35 -6.55
N ALA A 102 -35.68 15.92 -7.22
CA ALA A 102 -35.93 14.51 -7.55
C ALA A 102 -34.82 13.92 -8.44
N SER A 103 -34.27 14.69 -9.38
CA SER A 103 -33.11 14.31 -10.19
C SER A 103 -31.83 14.15 -9.36
N LYS A 104 -31.63 14.97 -8.32
CA LYS A 104 -30.47 14.86 -7.40
C LYS A 104 -30.53 13.61 -6.50
N TYR A 105 -31.72 13.04 -6.34
CA TYR A 105 -32.01 11.83 -5.57
C TYR A 105 -32.45 10.64 -6.42
N ALA A 106 -32.31 10.71 -7.75
CA ALA A 106 -32.57 9.57 -8.61
C ALA A 106 -31.56 8.45 -8.26
N PRO A 107 -32.02 7.21 -8.01
CA PRO A 107 -31.13 6.08 -7.76
C PRO A 107 -30.25 5.86 -9.00
N ASP A 108 -28.93 5.80 -8.79
CA ASP A 108 -27.99 5.41 -9.83
C ASP A 108 -28.15 3.91 -10.09
N GLU A 109 -28.58 3.55 -11.29
CA GLU A 109 -28.79 2.15 -11.69
C GLU A 109 -27.49 1.34 -11.68
N ASN A 110 -26.32 1.99 -11.66
CA ASN A 110 -25.03 1.32 -11.52
C ASN A 110 -24.69 0.98 -10.05
N CYS A 111 -25.37 1.59 -9.07
CA CYS A 111 -25.10 1.41 -7.66
C CYS A 111 -26.04 0.36 -7.05
N PRO A 112 -25.54 -0.83 -6.67
CA PRO A 112 -26.40 -1.91 -6.21
C PRO A 112 -27.14 -1.53 -4.91
N ASP A 113 -26.54 -0.70 -4.04
CA ASP A 113 -27.11 -0.29 -2.76
C ASP A 113 -28.25 0.74 -2.88
N GLN A 114 -28.37 1.36 -4.05
CA GLN A 114 -29.43 2.32 -4.37
C GLN A 114 -30.65 1.66 -5.03
N ASN A 115 -30.62 0.35 -5.23
CA ASN A 115 -31.76 -0.40 -5.77
C ASN A 115 -33.00 -0.22 -4.87
N PRO A 116 -34.10 0.39 -5.38
CA PRO A 116 -35.27 0.71 -4.59
C PRO A 116 -36.06 -0.52 -4.10
N ARG A 117 -35.77 -1.72 -4.65
CA ARG A 117 -36.37 -2.98 -4.20
C ARG A 117 -35.71 -3.53 -2.93
N LEU A 118 -34.56 -3.00 -2.52
CA LEU A 118 -33.87 -3.45 -1.32
C LEU A 118 -34.60 -3.02 -0.05
N LYS A 119 -34.76 -3.95 0.87
CA LYS A 119 -35.24 -3.71 2.24
C LYS A 119 -34.05 -3.45 3.15
N ASN A 120 -34.12 -2.39 3.94
CA ASN A 120 -33.10 -2.13 4.97
C ASN A 120 -33.05 -3.30 5.95
N TRP A 121 -31.84 -3.78 6.23
CA TRP A 121 -31.59 -4.93 7.07
C TRP A 121 -30.56 -4.58 8.16
N SER A 122 -30.98 -4.81 9.40
CA SER A 122 -30.19 -4.59 10.61
C SER A 122 -30.42 -5.78 11.55
N PRO A 123 -29.70 -6.89 11.37
CA PRO A 123 -30.00 -8.15 12.07
C PRO A 123 -29.63 -8.13 13.56
N GLY A 124 -28.94 -7.09 14.04
CA GLY A 124 -28.46 -6.96 15.42
C GLY A 124 -27.17 -7.73 15.68
N LYS A 125 -26.86 -7.95 16.97
CA LYS A 125 -25.68 -8.67 17.44
C LYS A 125 -26.12 -9.94 18.18
N ASP A 126 -26.38 -11.01 17.44
CA ASP A 126 -26.78 -12.30 17.97
C ASP A 126 -25.94 -13.43 17.34
N PRO A 127 -24.90 -13.92 18.05
CA PRO A 127 -23.97 -14.91 17.50
C PRO A 127 -24.58 -16.30 17.29
N GLU A 128 -25.81 -16.56 17.75
CA GLU A 128 -26.53 -17.82 17.53
C GLU A 128 -27.47 -17.76 16.31
N LYS A 129 -27.79 -16.54 15.84
CA LYS A 129 -28.72 -16.31 14.74
C LYS A 129 -28.17 -16.81 13.42
N ARG A 130 -28.84 -17.80 12.81
CA ARG A 130 -28.57 -18.29 11.46
C ARG A 130 -29.46 -17.57 10.46
N VAL A 131 -28.86 -16.93 9.47
CA VAL A 131 -29.55 -16.12 8.46
C VAL A 131 -29.60 -16.88 7.14
N PHE A 132 -30.80 -17.00 6.57
CA PHE A 132 -31.03 -17.49 5.22
C PHE A 132 -31.67 -16.37 4.41
N ILE A 133 -31.06 -16.00 3.29
CA ILE A 133 -31.54 -14.97 2.36
C ILE A 133 -31.94 -15.70 1.08
N LYS A 134 -33.24 -15.75 0.79
CA LYS A 134 -33.82 -16.54 -0.31
C LYS A 134 -34.53 -15.67 -1.33
N LYS A 135 -35.20 -16.30 -2.31
CA LYS A 135 -36.03 -15.61 -3.30
C LYS A 135 -36.97 -14.58 -2.66
N GLY A 136 -36.86 -13.32 -3.09
CA GLY A 136 -37.66 -12.21 -2.57
C GLY A 136 -37.06 -11.48 -1.37
N ASP A 137 -36.01 -12.04 -0.76
CA ASP A 137 -35.19 -11.38 0.25
C ASP A 137 -34.08 -10.59 -0.44
N LEU A 138 -34.37 -9.31 -0.71
CA LEU A 138 -33.43 -8.36 -1.25
C LEU A 138 -33.05 -7.40 -0.12
N PHE A 139 -31.90 -7.61 0.52
CA PHE A 139 -31.51 -6.89 1.73
C PHE A 139 -30.37 -5.92 1.50
N ARG A 140 -30.49 -4.74 2.12
CA ARG A 140 -29.43 -3.75 2.26
C ARG A 140 -28.95 -3.71 3.71
N LEU A 141 -27.75 -4.22 3.96
CA LEU A 141 -27.11 -4.15 5.27
C LEU A 141 -26.75 -2.70 5.59
N ASN A 142 -27.32 -2.12 6.65
CA ASN A 142 -27.17 -0.69 6.96
C ASN A 142 -26.49 -0.39 8.29
N SER A 143 -26.17 -1.42 9.06
CA SER A 143 -25.59 -1.31 10.39
C SER A 143 -24.69 -2.49 10.66
N ASP A 144 -23.84 -2.38 11.68
CA ASP A 144 -23.09 -3.51 12.20
C ASP A 144 -23.99 -4.71 12.51
N ALA A 145 -23.45 -5.89 12.28
CA ALA A 145 -24.14 -7.16 12.47
C ALA A 145 -23.20 -8.21 13.04
N THR A 146 -23.67 -8.97 14.01
CA THR A 146 -23.05 -10.23 14.44
C THR A 146 -24.07 -11.33 14.32
N VAL A 147 -23.79 -12.36 13.52
CA VAL A 147 -24.70 -13.50 13.29
C VAL A 147 -23.89 -14.80 13.20
N HIS A 148 -24.50 -15.94 13.56
CA HIS A 148 -23.84 -17.25 13.44
C HIS A 148 -23.32 -17.51 12.02
N SER A 149 -24.21 -17.41 11.04
CA SER A 149 -23.90 -17.73 9.63
C SER A 149 -24.88 -17.05 8.70
N ILE A 150 -24.44 -16.77 7.47
CA ILE A 150 -25.29 -16.24 6.40
C ILE A 150 -25.25 -17.21 5.22
N VAL A 151 -26.43 -17.66 4.77
CA VAL A 151 -26.58 -18.43 3.53
C VAL A 151 -27.46 -17.65 2.57
N ILE A 152 -26.89 -17.27 1.42
CA ILE A 152 -27.58 -16.56 0.35
C ILE A 152 -27.81 -17.54 -0.78
N GLN A 153 -29.08 -17.83 -1.06
CA GLN A 153 -29.47 -18.87 -2.01
C GLN A 153 -30.78 -18.56 -2.72
N ASP A 154 -31.15 -19.37 -3.70
CA ASP A 154 -32.44 -19.31 -4.40
C ASP A 154 -32.76 -17.92 -4.98
N GLY A 155 -31.76 -17.17 -5.45
CA GLY A 155 -31.92 -15.80 -5.96
C GLY A 155 -32.03 -14.70 -4.89
N GLY A 156 -31.70 -14.98 -3.63
CA GLY A 156 -31.58 -13.97 -2.57
C GLY A 156 -30.42 -12.99 -2.81
N LEU A 157 -30.55 -11.76 -2.33
CA LEU A 157 -29.56 -10.69 -2.54
C LEU A 157 -29.21 -10.00 -1.22
N LEU A 158 -27.91 -9.91 -0.93
CA LEU A 158 -27.38 -9.07 0.14
C LEU A 158 -26.46 -8.00 -0.46
N VAL A 159 -26.76 -6.74 -0.14
CA VAL A 159 -25.95 -5.59 -0.55
C VAL A 159 -25.50 -4.82 0.69
N PHE A 160 -24.22 -4.48 0.76
CA PHE A 160 -23.74 -3.54 1.78
C PHE A 160 -24.18 -2.14 1.43
N GLY A 161 -24.88 -1.48 2.35
CA GLY A 161 -25.27 -0.09 2.20
C GLY A 161 -24.06 0.83 2.22
N ASP A 162 -24.08 1.84 1.36
CA ASP A 162 -23.07 2.89 1.31
C ASP A 162 -23.74 4.27 1.47
N ASP A 163 -22.94 5.34 1.40
CA ASP A 163 -23.42 6.69 1.21
C ASP A 163 -22.52 7.48 0.25
N LYS A 164 -22.99 8.66 -0.20
CA LYS A 164 -22.26 9.46 -1.18
C LYS A 164 -20.93 10.00 -0.63
N GLU A 165 -20.84 10.21 0.69
CA GLU A 165 -19.72 10.83 1.40
C GLU A 165 -18.66 9.80 1.87
N GLY A 166 -18.94 8.49 1.77
CA GLY A 166 -18.07 7.43 2.29
C GLY A 166 -18.03 7.35 3.82
N SER A 167 -19.08 7.75 4.52
CA SER A 167 -19.09 7.89 5.98
C SER A 167 -19.69 6.70 6.74
N LYS A 168 -20.31 5.77 6.01
CA LYS A 168 -21.13 4.69 6.57
C LYS A 168 -20.34 3.41 6.76
N ASN A 169 -19.55 3.37 7.83
CA ASN A 169 -18.75 2.19 8.15
C ASN A 169 -19.64 1.04 8.65
N ILE A 170 -19.45 -0.17 8.13
CA ILE A 170 -20.23 -1.37 8.46
C ILE A 170 -19.31 -2.53 8.79
N THR A 171 -19.51 -3.11 9.98
CA THR A 171 -18.82 -4.34 10.41
C THR A 171 -19.80 -5.52 10.46
N LEU A 172 -19.55 -6.55 9.64
CA LEU A 172 -20.25 -7.82 9.66
C LEU A 172 -19.37 -8.91 10.27
N ARG A 173 -19.75 -9.45 11.42
CA ARG A 173 -19.06 -10.56 12.08
C ARG A 173 -19.88 -11.85 11.96
N THR A 174 -19.33 -12.88 11.33
CA THR A 174 -20.03 -14.16 11.12
C THR A 174 -19.10 -15.36 11.08
N ARG A 175 -19.57 -16.60 11.32
CA ARG A 175 -18.71 -17.78 11.16
C ARG A 175 -18.46 -18.12 9.69
N PHE A 176 -19.44 -17.89 8.82
CA PHE A 176 -19.28 -18.04 7.37
C PHE A 176 -20.39 -17.34 6.59
N ILE A 177 -20.09 -17.04 5.32
CA ILE A 177 -21.04 -16.63 4.31
C ILE A 177 -20.99 -17.66 3.18
N LEU A 178 -22.13 -18.28 2.85
CA LEU A 178 -22.26 -19.21 1.72
C LEU A 178 -23.20 -18.63 0.67
N ILE A 179 -22.73 -18.53 -0.57
CA ILE A 179 -23.44 -17.98 -1.72
C ILE A 179 -23.58 -19.09 -2.75
N LYS A 180 -24.80 -19.48 -3.11
CA LYS A 180 -25.07 -20.59 -4.04
C LYS A 180 -26.45 -20.48 -4.67
N ASP A 181 -26.79 -21.34 -5.62
CA ASP A 181 -28.15 -21.50 -6.16
C ASP A 181 -28.79 -20.15 -6.59
N GLY A 182 -28.01 -19.30 -7.28
CA GLY A 182 -28.43 -17.97 -7.73
C GLY A 182 -28.33 -16.86 -6.69
N GLY A 183 -27.85 -17.14 -5.47
CA GLY A 183 -27.63 -16.13 -4.42
C GLY A 183 -26.54 -15.12 -4.77
N MET A 184 -26.65 -13.89 -4.25
CA MET A 184 -25.78 -12.77 -4.64
C MET A 184 -25.32 -11.95 -3.42
N LEU A 185 -24.02 -11.67 -3.33
CA LEU A 185 -23.44 -10.72 -2.37
C LEU A 185 -22.73 -9.59 -3.12
N HIS A 186 -23.10 -8.35 -2.80
CA HIS A 186 -22.49 -7.15 -3.37
C HIS A 186 -21.95 -6.20 -2.29
N VAL A 187 -20.73 -5.73 -2.48
CA VAL A 187 -20.13 -4.60 -1.76
C VAL A 187 -19.59 -3.64 -2.82
N GLY A 188 -20.43 -2.68 -3.22
CA GLY A 188 -20.20 -1.86 -4.41
C GLY A 188 -20.36 -2.65 -5.71
N ALA A 189 -20.03 -1.99 -6.82
CA ALA A 189 -19.98 -2.52 -8.17
C ALA A 189 -18.83 -1.86 -8.95
N GLU A 190 -18.44 -2.44 -10.10
CA GLU A 190 -17.33 -1.93 -10.91
C GLU A 190 -17.48 -0.43 -11.25
N LYS A 191 -18.69 -0.04 -11.66
CA LYS A 191 -19.06 1.35 -12.02
C LYS A 191 -19.52 2.21 -10.84
N CYS A 192 -19.80 1.59 -9.69
CA CYS A 192 -20.19 2.28 -8.46
C CYS A 192 -19.47 1.66 -7.26
N ARG A 193 -18.22 2.08 -7.10
CA ARG A 193 -17.27 1.56 -6.11
C ARG A 193 -17.71 1.92 -4.70
N TYR A 194 -17.55 1.00 -3.77
CA TYR A 194 -17.83 1.21 -2.35
C TYR A 194 -16.87 2.27 -1.78
N LYS A 195 -17.41 3.29 -1.13
CA LYS A 195 -16.67 4.45 -0.60
C LYS A 195 -16.41 4.34 0.89
N SER A 196 -17.40 3.88 1.66
CA SER A 196 -17.27 3.72 3.11
C SER A 196 -16.33 2.57 3.50
N LYS A 197 -16.12 2.34 4.80
CA LYS A 197 -15.36 1.17 5.28
C LYS A 197 -16.27 -0.03 5.55
N ALA A 198 -16.05 -1.13 4.85
CA ALA A 198 -16.72 -2.41 5.11
C ALA A 198 -15.72 -3.38 5.74
N THR A 199 -16.08 -3.99 6.87
CA THR A 199 -15.26 -5.02 7.53
C THR A 199 -16.06 -6.30 7.70
N ILE A 200 -15.57 -7.41 7.12
CA ILE A 200 -16.11 -8.75 7.32
C ILE A 200 -15.15 -9.52 8.24
N ILE A 201 -15.64 -9.95 9.40
CA ILE A 201 -14.88 -10.71 10.39
C ILE A 201 -15.39 -12.16 10.43
N LEU A 202 -14.54 -13.10 10.06
CA LEU A 202 -14.83 -14.53 10.07
C LEU A 202 -14.36 -15.16 11.39
N TYR A 203 -15.30 -15.54 12.26
CA TYR A 203 -14.98 -16.02 13.62
C TYR A 203 -15.22 -17.51 13.84
N GLY A 204 -14.63 -18.04 14.92
CA GLY A 204 -14.75 -19.43 15.37
C GLY A 204 -13.40 -20.05 15.71
N LYS A 205 -13.38 -21.28 16.23
CA LYS A 205 -12.13 -22.03 16.43
C LYS A 205 -12.08 -23.30 15.58
N SER A 206 -10.88 -23.83 15.33
CA SER A 206 -10.70 -25.05 14.55
C SER A 206 -11.36 -26.26 15.20
N ASN A 207 -11.39 -26.30 16.54
CA ASN A 207 -12.02 -27.34 17.36
C ASN A 207 -13.51 -27.12 17.65
N GLU A 208 -14.14 -26.08 17.08
CA GLU A 208 -15.56 -25.78 17.30
C GLU A 208 -16.43 -26.04 16.07
N GLY A 209 -17.58 -26.69 16.29
CA GLY A 209 -18.59 -26.93 15.27
C GLY A 209 -18.17 -27.92 14.19
N ALA A 210 -19.14 -28.33 13.37
CA ALA A 210 -18.88 -29.18 12.20
C ALA A 210 -18.34 -28.37 11.02
N ASN A 211 -17.60 -29.02 10.13
CA ASN A 211 -17.25 -28.44 8.84
C ASN A 211 -18.51 -28.32 7.96
N VAL A 212 -18.63 -27.22 7.23
CA VAL A 212 -19.56 -27.15 6.11
C VAL A 212 -18.97 -27.99 4.96
N PRO A 213 -19.73 -28.91 4.34
CA PRO A 213 -19.24 -29.69 3.21
C PRO A 213 -18.60 -28.80 2.13
N GLU A 214 -17.50 -29.26 1.55
CA GLU A 214 -16.70 -28.59 0.50
C GLU A 214 -15.97 -27.28 0.92
N PHE A 215 -16.51 -26.53 1.89
CA PHE A 215 -16.03 -25.21 2.30
C PHE A 215 -15.34 -25.16 3.67
N GLY A 216 -15.54 -26.13 4.56
CA GLY A 216 -14.89 -26.12 5.87
C GLY A 216 -15.47 -25.09 6.84
N LYS A 217 -14.61 -24.23 7.43
CA LYS A 217 -14.94 -23.26 8.50
C LYS A 217 -14.28 -21.90 8.24
N LYS A 218 -14.86 -20.83 8.79
CA LYS A 218 -14.40 -19.44 8.63
C LYS A 218 -14.24 -19.06 7.16
N PHE A 219 -15.33 -19.08 6.39
CA PHE A 219 -15.21 -18.88 4.96
C PHE A 219 -16.21 -17.89 4.38
N ILE A 220 -15.84 -17.31 3.23
CA ILE A 220 -16.78 -16.84 2.22
C ILE A 220 -16.72 -17.85 1.08
N GLY A 221 -17.86 -18.47 0.78
CA GLY A 221 -17.95 -19.60 -0.13
C GLY A 221 -18.85 -19.27 -1.29
N VAL A 222 -18.37 -19.46 -2.51
CA VAL A 222 -19.16 -19.31 -3.73
C VAL A 222 -19.32 -20.70 -4.36
N GLY A 223 -20.55 -21.21 -4.28
CA GLY A 223 -20.96 -22.43 -4.94
C GLY A 223 -21.56 -22.18 -6.34
N PRO A 224 -22.10 -23.23 -6.96
CA PRO A 224 -22.78 -23.14 -8.25
C PRO A 224 -23.83 -22.02 -8.26
N GLU A 225 -23.90 -21.30 -9.38
CA GLU A 225 -24.78 -20.16 -9.66
C GLU A 225 -24.63 -18.96 -8.69
N GLY A 226 -23.68 -18.99 -7.75
CA GLY A 226 -23.44 -17.89 -6.83
C GLY A 226 -22.80 -16.66 -7.50
N THR A 227 -23.05 -15.48 -6.95
CA THR A 227 -22.44 -14.20 -7.37
C THR A 227 -21.75 -13.50 -6.20
N LEU A 228 -20.46 -13.16 -6.36
CA LEU A 228 -19.68 -12.39 -5.39
C LEU A 228 -19.03 -11.18 -6.06
N GLU A 229 -19.48 -9.99 -5.71
CA GLU A 229 -19.01 -8.73 -6.29
C GLU A 229 -18.50 -7.80 -5.17
N LEU A 230 -17.18 -7.63 -5.09
CA LEU A 230 -16.52 -6.77 -4.11
C LEU A 230 -15.68 -5.71 -4.83
N HIS A 231 -16.06 -4.44 -4.70
CA HIS A 231 -15.45 -3.34 -5.44
C HIS A 231 -15.17 -2.16 -4.51
N GLY A 232 -13.96 -2.13 -3.94
CA GLY A 232 -13.48 -1.07 -3.06
C GLY A 232 -12.98 0.16 -3.82
N HIS A 233 -12.53 1.15 -3.06
CA HIS A 233 -11.97 2.39 -3.57
C HIS A 233 -10.65 2.12 -4.31
N GLN A 234 -10.54 2.62 -5.53
CA GLN A 234 -9.36 2.44 -6.37
C GLN A 234 -8.17 3.21 -5.81
N LYS A 235 -7.05 2.50 -5.62
CA LYS A 235 -5.76 3.09 -5.25
C LYS A 235 -4.68 2.51 -6.14
N LEU A 236 -3.61 3.27 -6.37
CA LEU A 236 -2.39 2.68 -6.92
C LEU A 236 -1.89 1.61 -5.95
N SER A 237 -1.79 0.35 -6.39
CA SER A 237 -1.44 -0.75 -5.48
C SER A 237 0.00 -0.66 -5.00
N TRP A 238 0.94 -0.49 -5.91
CA TRP A 238 2.35 -0.38 -5.59
C TRP A 238 3.12 0.36 -6.67
N THR A 239 4.29 0.88 -6.31
CA THR A 239 5.20 1.65 -7.16
C THR A 239 6.64 1.38 -6.69
N LEU A 240 7.61 2.17 -7.16
CA LEU A 240 9.02 2.10 -6.77
C LEU A 240 9.43 3.39 -6.04
N LEU A 241 10.42 3.28 -5.15
CA LEU A 241 11.13 4.47 -4.66
C LEU A 241 11.81 5.21 -5.81
N SER A 242 11.79 6.53 -5.79
CA SER A 242 12.54 7.39 -6.73
C SER A 242 13.75 8.09 -6.10
N LYS A 243 13.91 7.96 -4.78
CA LYS A 243 15.13 8.29 -4.04
C LYS A 243 15.36 7.28 -2.92
N THR A 244 16.63 7.00 -2.62
CA THR A 244 17.02 6.08 -1.54
C THR A 244 16.48 6.56 -0.19
N MET A 245 15.78 5.67 0.51
CA MET A 245 15.39 5.88 1.89
C MET A 245 16.50 5.37 2.79
N TYR A 246 17.07 6.26 3.61
CA TYR A 246 18.19 5.90 4.47
C TYR A 246 17.73 5.38 5.83
N PHE A 247 18.56 4.53 6.43
CA PHE A 247 18.44 4.16 7.84
C PHE A 247 18.30 5.42 8.71
N SER A 248 17.37 5.41 9.68
CA SER A 248 17.01 6.52 10.55
C SER A 248 16.42 7.78 9.89
N GLY A 249 16.20 7.74 8.57
CA GLY A 249 15.61 8.84 7.80
C GLY A 249 16.57 9.96 7.41
N LEU A 250 17.86 9.88 7.77
CA LEU A 250 18.91 10.84 7.37
C LEU A 250 19.99 10.14 6.54
N ALA A 251 20.51 10.81 5.51
CA ALA A 251 21.52 10.26 4.61
C ALA A 251 22.79 9.77 5.32
N TYR A 252 23.20 10.48 6.36
CA TYR A 252 24.39 10.17 7.17
C TYR A 252 24.05 9.51 8.51
N GLY A 253 22.80 9.03 8.65
CA GLY A 253 22.29 8.40 9.86
C GLY A 253 22.04 9.38 11.02
N HIS A 254 21.47 8.85 12.10
CA HIS A 254 21.36 9.57 13.36
C HIS A 254 22.74 9.65 14.04
N TYR A 255 23.00 10.77 14.70
CA TYR A 255 24.20 10.97 15.50
C TYR A 255 23.81 11.01 16.98
N THR A 256 24.44 10.18 17.82
CA THR A 256 24.32 10.29 19.28
C THR A 256 25.68 10.21 19.93
N PHE A 257 25.97 11.17 20.80
CA PHE A 257 27.18 11.21 21.60
C PHE A 257 26.84 11.50 23.05
N LYS A 258 27.44 10.73 23.97
CA LYS A 258 27.42 10.98 25.41
C LYS A 258 28.81 10.69 25.96
N LYS A 259 29.34 11.59 26.77
CA LYS A 259 30.62 11.37 27.44
C LYS A 259 30.57 11.79 28.90
N ASN A 260 31.02 10.88 29.75
CA ASN A 260 31.34 11.16 31.14
C ASN A 260 32.72 11.82 31.14
N PHE A 261 32.78 13.07 31.59
CA PHE A 261 33.98 13.89 31.66
C PHE A 261 34.64 14.19 30.30
N SER A 262 34.50 15.45 29.87
CA SER A 262 35.20 15.98 28.70
C SER A 262 35.42 17.48 28.89
N ARG A 263 36.47 17.83 29.64
CA ARG A 263 36.72 19.20 30.09
C ARG A 263 36.76 20.22 28.93
N GLY A 264 36.10 21.36 29.11
CA GLY A 264 36.04 22.47 28.17
C GLY A 264 34.74 22.52 27.35
N LEU A 265 34.81 23.20 26.21
CA LEU A 265 33.74 23.30 25.23
C LEU A 265 33.85 22.15 24.22
N ASN A 266 32.87 21.26 24.23
CA ASN A 266 32.72 20.23 23.22
C ASN A 266 31.86 20.80 22.09
N VAL A 267 32.28 20.63 20.83
CA VAL A 267 31.65 21.30 19.68
C VAL A 267 31.34 20.29 18.57
N ARG A 268 30.19 20.45 17.94
CA ARG A 268 29.82 19.78 16.69
C ARG A 268 29.53 20.83 15.62
N VAL A 269 30.10 20.63 14.44
CA VAL A 269 29.73 21.39 13.23
C VAL A 269 28.91 20.45 12.36
N ILE A 270 27.70 20.89 12.02
CA ILE A 270 26.72 20.09 11.27
C ILE A 270 26.40 20.81 9.95
N ASP A 271 26.37 20.04 8.86
CA ASP A 271 25.92 20.50 7.55
C ASP A 271 24.41 20.76 7.58
N GLN A 272 23.99 21.96 7.18
CA GLN A 272 22.58 22.36 7.21
C GLN A 272 21.73 21.67 6.15
N ASP A 273 22.34 21.21 5.05
CA ASP A 273 21.64 20.66 3.89
C ASP A 273 21.47 19.14 4.01
N THR A 274 22.40 18.44 4.67
CA THR A 274 22.41 16.97 4.78
C THR A 274 22.25 16.42 6.19
N ALA A 275 22.32 17.28 7.22
CA ALA A 275 22.41 16.90 8.64
C ALA A 275 23.67 16.11 9.02
N GLU A 276 24.68 16.03 8.16
CA GLU A 276 25.96 15.36 8.44
C GLU A 276 26.73 16.09 9.54
N VAL A 277 27.25 15.35 10.53
CA VAL A 277 28.21 15.90 11.50
C VAL A 277 29.59 15.93 10.87
N LEU A 278 29.97 17.09 10.35
CA LEU A 278 31.23 17.32 9.64
C LEU A 278 32.44 17.27 10.58
N GLU A 279 32.31 17.84 11.79
CA GLU A 279 33.43 17.97 12.73
C GLU A 279 33.01 17.67 14.17
N VAL A 280 33.86 16.90 14.86
CA VAL A 280 33.71 16.50 16.26
C VAL A 280 34.91 17.03 17.03
N LEU A 281 34.72 18.18 17.71
CA LEU A 281 35.82 18.94 18.30
C LEU A 281 35.68 19.11 19.82
N LYS A 282 36.80 19.40 20.49
CA LYS A 282 36.88 19.73 21.91
C LYS A 282 37.92 20.83 22.10
N PHE A 283 37.56 21.87 22.86
CA PHE A 283 38.45 22.96 23.23
C PHE A 283 38.51 23.07 24.75
N ASP A 284 39.66 22.73 25.35
CA ASP A 284 39.85 22.82 26.80
C ASP A 284 40.13 24.27 27.24
N THR A 285 39.13 25.12 27.08
CA THR A 285 39.18 26.54 27.45
C THR A 285 39.17 26.76 28.96
N HIS A 286 39.17 25.70 29.78
CA HIS A 286 39.42 25.82 31.20
C HIS A 286 40.91 25.84 31.49
N GLU A 287 41.68 24.92 30.90
CA GLU A 287 43.11 24.80 31.18
C GLU A 287 43.95 25.73 30.30
N PHE A 288 43.63 25.87 29.01
CA PHE A 288 44.50 26.53 28.03
C PHE A 288 43.79 27.70 27.31
N SER A 289 44.46 28.86 27.26
CA SER A 289 43.96 30.05 26.53
C SER A 289 44.07 29.91 25.01
N GLU A 290 45.06 29.16 24.51
CA GLU A 290 45.23 28.86 23.09
C GLU A 290 44.02 28.13 22.49
N GLU A 291 43.38 27.26 23.26
CA GLU A 291 42.17 26.54 22.86
C GLU A 291 40.99 27.50 22.62
N SER A 292 40.97 28.64 23.33
CA SER A 292 39.99 29.70 23.09
C SER A 292 40.20 30.38 21.73
N LEU A 293 41.45 30.67 21.38
CA LEU A 293 41.81 31.25 20.07
C LEU A 293 41.53 30.28 18.92
N LYS A 294 41.82 28.99 19.11
CA LYS A 294 41.50 27.95 18.12
C LYS A 294 39.99 27.87 17.86
N LEU A 295 39.17 27.89 18.91
CA LEU A 295 37.71 27.95 18.78
C LEU A 295 37.26 29.22 18.04
N GLN A 296 37.85 30.37 18.38
CA GLN A 296 37.53 31.64 17.70
C GLN A 296 37.81 31.56 16.20
N ASN A 297 38.99 31.07 15.82
CA ASN A 297 39.41 30.94 14.43
C ASN A 297 38.57 29.91 13.67
N LEU A 298 38.21 28.80 14.31
CA LEU A 298 37.27 27.83 13.74
C LEU A 298 35.97 28.54 13.34
N LEU A 299 35.33 29.26 14.26
CA LEU A 299 34.04 29.91 14.00
C LEU A 299 34.12 31.00 12.92
N LYS A 300 35.20 31.78 12.89
CA LYS A 300 35.41 32.84 11.87
C LYS A 300 35.64 32.27 10.46
N ASN A 301 36.26 31.09 10.36
CA ASN A 301 36.65 30.48 9.09
C ASN A 301 35.58 29.55 8.50
N ARG A 302 34.38 29.48 9.09
CA ARG A 302 33.29 28.63 8.60
C ARG A 302 32.27 29.45 7.84
N SER A 303 31.74 28.85 6.77
CA SER A 303 30.74 29.48 5.93
C SER A 303 29.46 29.81 6.71
N PRO A 304 28.80 30.94 6.41
CA PRO A 304 27.45 31.22 6.92
C PRO A 304 26.49 30.07 6.62
N GLY A 305 25.54 29.82 7.52
CA GLY A 305 24.54 28.76 7.40
C GLY A 305 24.89 27.45 8.11
N ARG A 306 26.17 27.22 8.46
CA ARG A 306 26.57 26.02 9.21
C ARG A 306 25.95 25.99 10.61
N ILE A 307 25.49 24.81 11.03
CA ILE A 307 24.91 24.60 12.36
C ILE A 307 26.05 24.25 13.33
N VAL A 308 26.05 24.88 14.50
CA VAL A 308 27.03 24.67 15.56
C VAL A 308 26.31 24.30 16.85
N ALA A 309 26.68 23.15 17.42
CA ALA A 309 26.21 22.70 18.72
C ALA A 309 27.38 22.67 19.71
N ILE A 310 27.20 23.25 20.91
CA ILE A 310 28.23 23.35 21.94
C ILE A 310 27.68 22.82 23.28
N ALA A 311 28.47 22.04 24.00
CA ALA A 311 28.17 21.62 25.37
C ALA A 311 29.41 21.68 26.25
N VAL A 312 29.26 22.25 27.45
CA VAL A 312 30.32 22.23 28.47
C VAL A 312 30.42 20.81 29.03
N GLY A 313 31.64 20.26 29.06
CA GLY A 313 31.95 19.12 29.92
C GLY A 313 32.85 19.63 31.05
N ASP A 314 32.50 19.35 32.30
CA ASP A 314 33.19 19.83 33.51
C ASP A 314 33.17 21.37 33.65
N SER A 315 34.11 22.08 33.04
CA SER A 315 34.26 23.53 33.16
C SER A 315 34.91 24.08 31.89
N ALA A 316 34.56 25.32 31.52
CA ALA A 316 35.06 25.98 30.32
C ALA A 316 35.44 27.45 30.53
N ALA A 317 35.09 28.06 31.66
CA ALA A 317 35.09 29.52 31.79
C ALA A 317 36.47 30.18 32.01
N LYS A 318 37.41 29.48 32.65
CA LYS A 318 38.65 30.07 33.23
C LYS A 318 39.54 30.76 32.19
N ASN A 319 39.75 30.13 31.03
CA ASN A 319 40.59 30.65 29.95
C ASN A 319 39.76 30.90 28.66
N LEU A 320 38.43 31.01 28.76
CA LEU A 320 37.57 31.41 27.66
C LEU A 320 37.65 32.94 27.48
N LEU A 321 38.50 33.37 26.54
CA LEU A 321 38.84 34.76 26.28
C LEU A 321 37.61 35.59 25.89
N GLU A 322 37.60 36.86 26.30
CA GLU A 322 36.48 37.78 26.03
C GLU A 322 36.22 37.96 24.53
N GLU A 323 37.27 38.01 23.71
CA GLU A 323 37.13 38.10 22.26
C GLU A 323 36.44 36.87 21.65
N THR A 324 36.68 35.69 22.22
CA THR A 324 36.01 34.44 21.82
C THR A 324 34.55 34.45 22.27
N ARG A 325 34.25 34.96 23.47
CA ARG A 325 32.87 35.14 23.95
C ARG A 325 32.09 36.08 23.04
N VAL A 326 32.69 37.21 22.67
CA VAL A 326 32.11 38.17 21.72
C VAL A 326 31.94 37.54 20.33
N THR A 327 32.89 36.71 19.89
CA THR A 327 32.78 36.00 18.60
C THR A 327 31.59 35.01 18.61
N ILE A 328 31.43 34.22 19.67
CA ILE A 328 30.29 33.30 19.83
C ILE A 328 28.98 34.10 19.89
N GLN A 329 28.94 35.21 20.62
CA GLN A 329 27.78 36.10 20.69
C GLN A 329 27.42 36.67 19.30
N ASN A 330 28.38 37.23 18.57
CA ASN A 330 28.11 37.92 17.31
C ASN A 330 27.84 36.97 16.15
N LEU A 331 28.57 35.85 16.05
CA LEU A 331 28.41 34.92 14.92
C LEU A 331 27.27 33.92 15.13
N LEU A 332 27.02 33.51 16.37
CA LEU A 332 26.05 32.46 16.69
C LEU A 332 24.83 32.97 17.48
N GLY A 333 24.86 34.18 18.02
CA GLY A 333 23.72 34.79 18.72
C GLY A 333 23.61 34.48 20.22
N SER A 334 24.62 33.84 20.83
CA SER A 334 24.55 33.47 22.26
C SER A 334 24.42 34.71 23.18
N LYS A 335 23.52 34.60 24.15
CA LYS A 335 23.26 35.57 25.23
C LYS A 335 23.95 35.15 26.53
N PHE A 336 24.16 33.86 26.77
CA PHE A 336 24.71 33.34 28.02
C PHE A 336 26.22 33.13 28.01
N VAL A 337 26.87 33.01 26.84
CA VAL A 337 28.32 32.71 26.77
C VAL A 337 29.17 33.74 27.49
N ARG A 338 28.78 35.02 27.54
CA ARG A 338 29.52 36.06 28.28
C ARG A 338 29.49 35.85 29.80
N GLY A 339 28.37 35.36 30.33
CA GLY A 339 28.17 35.10 31.75
C GLY A 339 28.65 33.72 32.22
N LEU A 340 29.19 32.88 31.32
CA LEU A 340 29.55 31.51 31.63
C LEU A 340 30.60 31.44 32.76
N SER A 341 30.24 30.76 33.85
CA SER A 341 31.01 30.70 35.10
C SER A 341 31.63 29.30 35.37
N TYR A 342 32.41 29.18 36.45
CA TYR A 342 33.12 27.94 36.80
C TYR A 342 32.13 26.79 37.03
N ARG A 343 32.38 25.65 36.37
CA ARG A 343 31.57 24.42 36.40
C ARG A 343 30.11 24.55 35.95
N GLN A 344 29.71 25.73 35.46
CA GLN A 344 28.34 25.93 34.99
C GLN A 344 28.07 25.03 33.78
N ALA A 345 26.99 24.25 33.86
CA ALA A 345 26.53 23.49 32.73
C ALA A 345 25.91 24.46 31.72
N TRP A 346 26.38 24.38 30.47
CA TRP A 346 25.86 25.18 29.36
C TRP A 346 25.78 24.32 28.12
N ALA A 347 24.66 24.45 27.43
CA ALA A 347 24.43 23.85 26.13
C ALA A 347 23.89 24.90 25.18
N PHE A 348 24.26 24.77 23.90
CA PHE A 348 23.97 25.74 22.86
C PHE A 348 23.79 25.03 21.52
N VAL A 349 22.84 25.49 20.71
CA VAL A 349 22.68 25.14 19.29
C VAL A 349 22.37 26.43 18.53
N GLY A 350 23.14 26.76 17.50
CA GLY A 350 22.96 27.97 16.70
C GLY A 350 23.50 27.84 15.28
N VAL A 351 23.35 28.89 14.49
CA VAL A 351 23.73 28.92 13.06
C VAL A 351 24.70 30.07 12.80
N ILE A 352 25.81 29.80 12.12
CA ILE A 352 26.79 30.82 11.77
C ILE A 352 26.15 31.86 10.87
N GLY A 353 26.12 33.12 11.32
CA GLY A 353 25.52 34.23 10.58
C GLY A 353 23.98 34.23 10.57
N GLY A 354 23.32 33.37 11.37
CA GLY A 354 21.86 33.27 11.42
C GLY A 354 21.15 34.38 12.21
N GLY A 355 21.89 35.23 12.92
CA GLY A 355 21.36 36.31 13.76
C GLY A 355 20.79 35.83 15.11
N ASN A 356 20.28 36.77 15.92
CA ASN A 356 19.92 36.53 17.34
C ASN A 356 18.71 35.61 17.56
N SER A 357 17.83 35.43 16.56
CA SER A 357 16.72 34.48 16.61
C SER A 357 17.13 33.06 16.22
N SER A 358 18.39 32.86 15.80
CA SER A 358 18.84 31.58 15.27
C SER A 358 19.37 30.60 16.33
N CYS A 359 19.55 31.02 17.58
CA CYS A 359 20.12 30.19 18.63
C CYS A 359 19.10 29.70 19.68
N ASN A 360 19.37 28.53 20.22
CA ASN A 360 18.75 27.99 21.43
C ASN A 360 19.87 27.63 22.41
N GLU A 361 19.73 28.04 23.67
CA GLU A 361 20.73 27.76 24.69
C GLU A 361 20.12 27.68 26.08
N SER A 362 20.79 26.95 26.97
CA SER A 362 20.38 26.77 28.35
C SER A 362 21.60 26.71 29.25
N VAL A 363 21.47 27.24 30.46
CA VAL A 363 22.47 27.14 31.53
C VAL A 363 21.85 26.50 32.78
N ARG A 364 22.69 25.82 33.57
CA ARG A 364 22.36 25.37 34.93
C ARG A 364 23.56 25.59 35.84
N ASN A 365 23.31 26.12 37.03
CA ASN A 365 24.35 26.34 38.03
C ASN A 365 24.78 25.02 38.66
N TYR A 366 26.07 24.93 38.99
CA TYR A 366 26.64 23.79 39.69
C TYR A 366 26.54 24.01 41.20
N GLU A 367 25.77 23.17 41.87
CA GLU A 367 25.49 23.24 43.31
C GLU A 367 25.53 21.82 43.89
N ASN A 368 26.26 21.61 45.00
CA ASN A 368 26.34 20.32 45.69
C ASN A 368 26.62 19.11 44.77
N HIS A 369 27.64 19.22 43.92
CA HIS A 369 28.01 18.15 42.97
C HIS A 369 26.95 17.83 41.89
N SER A 370 25.93 18.67 41.73
CA SER A 370 24.85 18.48 40.78
C SER A 370 24.47 19.78 40.08
N THR A 371 23.73 19.68 38.98
CA THR A 371 23.05 20.84 38.34
C THR A 371 21.54 20.79 38.48
N GLY A 372 20.99 19.83 39.24
CA GLY A 372 19.54 19.64 39.40
C GLY A 372 18.82 19.32 38.08
N GLY A 373 19.54 18.74 37.11
CA GLY A 373 19.06 18.41 35.78
C GLY A 373 19.94 18.96 34.65
N LYS A 374 19.47 18.79 33.40
CA LYS A 374 20.20 19.15 32.18
C LYS A 374 20.03 20.61 31.80
N ALA A 375 21.14 21.27 31.48
CA ALA A 375 21.13 22.37 30.54
C ALA A 375 20.93 21.78 29.14
N LEU A 376 19.78 22.02 28.51
CA LEU A 376 19.41 21.45 27.21
C LEU A 376 19.21 22.55 26.18
N ALA A 377 19.91 22.44 25.05
CA ALA A 377 19.69 23.26 23.88
C ALA A 377 19.21 22.39 22.73
N GLN A 378 18.17 22.82 22.03
CA GLN A 378 17.67 22.11 20.86
C GLN A 378 17.09 23.05 19.80
N LYS A 379 17.26 22.68 18.54
CA LYS A 379 16.66 23.41 17.41
C LYS A 379 16.37 22.49 16.24
N GLU A 380 15.28 22.77 15.55
CA GLU A 380 14.83 22.05 14.35
C GLU A 380 15.30 22.75 13.08
N PHE A 381 15.60 21.92 12.07
CA PHE A 381 16.12 22.30 10.76
C PHE A 381 15.48 21.41 9.68
N PHE A 382 15.72 21.76 8.42
CA PHE A 382 15.27 20.99 7.26
C PHE A 382 16.46 20.75 6.34
N THR A 383 16.61 19.53 5.85
CA THR A 383 17.56 19.22 4.78
C THR A 383 17.10 19.87 3.47
N VAL A 384 17.98 19.90 2.47
CA VAL A 384 17.63 20.38 1.12
C VAL A 384 16.49 19.58 0.48
N ASP A 385 16.36 18.30 0.84
CA ASP A 385 15.30 17.40 0.40
C ASP A 385 13.99 17.55 1.21
N GLY A 386 13.93 18.49 2.16
CA GLY A 386 12.75 18.78 2.98
C GLY A 386 12.59 17.87 4.20
N GLN A 387 13.54 16.97 4.48
CA GLN A 387 13.51 16.14 5.68
C GLN A 387 13.76 17.00 6.91
N LYS A 388 12.82 16.98 7.85
CA LYS A 388 12.96 17.70 9.12
C LYS A 388 13.87 16.92 10.08
N PHE A 389 14.79 17.62 10.72
CA PHE A 389 15.70 17.05 11.72
C PHE A 389 15.92 18.00 12.89
N VAL A 390 16.37 17.47 14.01
CA VAL A 390 16.67 18.24 15.22
C VAL A 390 18.12 18.05 15.61
N VAL A 391 18.76 19.13 16.03
CA VAL A 391 20.06 19.10 16.68
C VAL A 391 19.87 19.42 18.16
N ARG A 392 20.41 18.56 19.03
CA ARG A 392 20.40 18.76 20.49
C ARG A 392 21.81 18.77 21.04
N ALA A 393 22.03 19.61 22.03
CA ALA A 393 23.20 19.59 22.90
C ALA A 393 22.73 19.62 24.35
N TYR A 394 23.41 18.89 25.24
CA TYR A 394 23.13 18.97 26.66
C TYR A 394 24.40 18.87 27.50
N SER A 395 24.33 19.49 28.68
CA SER A 395 25.37 19.51 29.70
C SER A 395 24.72 19.38 31.08
N GLU A 396 25.28 18.56 31.96
CA GLU A 396 24.84 18.41 33.35
C GLU A 396 25.96 17.95 34.26
N TRP A 397 25.78 18.19 35.55
CA TRP A 397 26.48 17.45 36.60
C TRP A 397 25.48 16.53 37.28
N ASN A 398 25.82 15.25 37.36
CA ASN A 398 25.04 14.24 38.06
C ASN A 398 25.94 13.54 39.08
N ASP A 399 25.68 13.76 40.37
CA ASP A 399 26.42 13.18 41.49
C ASP A 399 27.96 13.25 41.34
N GLY A 400 28.45 14.45 41.00
CA GLY A 400 29.87 14.73 40.85
C GLY A 400 30.47 14.31 39.50
N VAL A 401 29.67 13.74 38.61
CA VAL A 401 30.10 13.36 37.25
C VAL A 401 29.57 14.40 36.25
N PRO A 402 30.44 15.13 35.55
CA PRO A 402 30.01 15.99 34.46
C PRO A 402 29.71 15.15 33.21
N ILE A 403 28.53 15.38 32.63
CA ILE A 403 28.05 14.68 31.45
C ILE A 403 27.76 15.72 30.37
N SER A 404 28.24 15.46 29.16
CA SER A 404 27.88 16.25 27.98
C SER A 404 27.47 15.32 26.83
N GLY A 405 26.55 15.78 26.00
CA GLY A 405 26.10 15.00 24.86
C GLY A 405 25.48 15.80 23.74
N PHE A 406 25.39 15.16 22.59
CA PHE A 406 24.87 15.70 21.34
C PHE A 406 23.99 14.68 20.64
N GLN A 407 22.94 15.16 19.97
CA GLN A 407 22.09 14.33 19.14
C GLN A 407 21.75 15.04 17.84
N VAL A 408 21.74 14.31 16.72
CA VAL A 408 21.17 14.73 15.44
C VAL A 408 20.27 13.60 14.95
N GLU A 409 18.98 13.87 14.75
CA GLU A 409 18.02 12.85 14.34
C GLU A 409 16.88 13.44 13.50
N ALA A 410 16.32 12.63 12.60
CA ALA A 410 15.10 12.99 11.89
C ALA A 410 13.92 13.10 12.87
N VAL A 411 13.03 14.06 12.64
CA VAL A 411 11.83 14.29 13.47
C VAL A 411 10.63 14.62 12.61
N GLY A 412 9.43 14.36 13.15
CA GLY A 412 8.18 14.69 12.46
C GLY A 412 7.81 13.76 11.30
N GLY A 413 8.45 12.60 11.21
CA GLY A 413 8.27 11.61 10.15
C GLY A 413 9.31 11.70 9.04
N VAL A 414 9.38 10.67 8.19
CA VAL A 414 10.33 10.59 7.07
C VAL A 414 9.60 10.76 5.74
N ILE A 415 10.12 11.58 4.83
CA ILE A 415 9.53 11.76 3.50
C ILE A 415 10.10 10.73 2.52
N LEU A 416 9.24 9.91 1.91
CA LEU A 416 9.60 9.02 0.81
C LEU A 416 9.27 9.68 -0.53
N ASN A 417 10.15 9.47 -1.50
CA ASN A 417 9.96 9.90 -2.88
C ASN A 417 9.65 8.67 -3.72
N LEU A 418 8.59 8.74 -4.52
CA LEU A 418 8.01 7.63 -5.25
C LEU A 418 8.02 7.91 -6.75
N LEU A 419 7.97 6.85 -7.57
CA LEU A 419 8.04 6.97 -9.02
C LEU A 419 6.71 7.45 -9.62
N ASP A 420 5.59 6.93 -9.12
CA ASP A 420 4.25 7.17 -9.66
C ASP A 420 3.42 8.13 -8.80
N ASP A 421 2.27 8.55 -9.33
CA ASP A 421 1.32 9.41 -8.62
C ASP A 421 0.61 8.63 -7.50
N VAL A 422 0.83 9.05 -6.27
CA VAL A 422 0.30 8.41 -5.05
C VAL A 422 -0.76 9.25 -4.36
N SER A 423 -1.39 10.18 -5.08
CA SER A 423 -2.50 11.00 -4.55
C SER A 423 -3.69 10.18 -4.03
N SER A 424 -3.80 8.90 -4.45
CA SER A 424 -4.82 7.95 -3.94
C SER A 424 -4.52 7.37 -2.56
N TRP A 425 -3.30 7.58 -2.02
CA TRP A 425 -2.92 7.11 -0.69
C TRP A 425 -3.25 8.17 0.35
N GLU A 426 -3.84 7.73 1.46
CA GLU A 426 -4.44 8.61 2.46
C GLU A 426 -3.69 8.53 3.80
N PRO A 427 -3.70 9.60 4.61
CA PRO A 427 -3.17 9.54 5.97
C PRO A 427 -3.81 8.40 6.77
N GLY A 428 -2.98 7.63 7.47
CA GLY A 428 -3.41 6.43 8.21
C GLY A 428 -3.37 5.14 7.40
N ASP A 429 -3.19 5.19 6.07
CA ASP A 429 -2.88 3.98 5.30
C ASP A 429 -1.56 3.36 5.78
N ARG A 430 -1.50 2.03 5.75
CA ARG A 430 -0.28 1.27 5.97
C ARG A 430 0.36 0.96 4.62
N ILE A 431 1.65 1.21 4.51
CA ILE A 431 2.47 0.83 3.35
C ILE A 431 3.55 -0.16 3.79
N VAL A 432 4.09 -0.88 2.81
CA VAL A 432 5.25 -1.75 2.96
C VAL A 432 6.32 -1.32 1.96
N VAL A 433 7.57 -1.30 2.39
CA VAL A 433 8.76 -1.01 1.55
C VAL A 433 9.62 -2.26 1.51
N ALA A 434 9.86 -2.76 0.29
CA ALA A 434 10.61 -3.98 0.04
C ALA A 434 12.06 -3.89 0.53
N SER A 435 12.60 -5.04 0.96
CA SER A 435 14.04 -5.18 1.15
C SER A 435 14.79 -4.92 -0.16
N THR A 436 15.93 -4.24 -0.09
CA THR A 436 16.88 -4.11 -1.20
C THR A 436 18.21 -4.82 -0.91
N ASP A 437 18.22 -5.71 0.09
CA ASP A 437 19.37 -6.51 0.52
C ASP A 437 19.06 -8.01 0.39
N TYR A 438 20.01 -8.89 0.72
CA TYR A 438 19.86 -10.34 0.68
C TYR A 438 18.74 -10.88 1.58
N SER A 439 18.47 -10.22 2.70
CA SER A 439 17.46 -10.68 3.66
C SER A 439 16.09 -10.09 3.34
N MET A 440 15.10 -10.94 3.04
CA MET A 440 13.71 -10.51 2.89
C MET A 440 13.13 -9.85 4.15
N TYR A 441 13.68 -10.16 5.33
CA TYR A 441 13.23 -9.65 6.62
C TYR A 441 13.64 -8.19 6.91
N GLN A 442 14.35 -7.53 5.98
CA GLN A 442 14.55 -6.08 6.01
C GLN A 442 13.40 -5.30 5.35
N THR A 443 12.36 -5.98 4.88
CA THR A 443 11.11 -5.34 4.45
C THR A 443 10.45 -4.65 5.65
N GLU A 444 10.05 -3.39 5.50
CA GLU A 444 9.51 -2.57 6.60
C GLU A 444 8.10 -2.07 6.32
N GLU A 445 7.28 -1.98 7.38
CA GLU A 445 5.94 -1.40 7.32
C GLU A 445 5.92 -0.01 7.94
N PHE A 446 5.19 0.89 7.28
CA PHE A 446 5.05 2.27 7.70
C PHE A 446 3.60 2.74 7.67
N THR A 447 3.28 3.66 8.57
CA THR A 447 1.99 4.36 8.64
C THR A 447 2.13 5.74 8.02
N LEU A 448 1.26 6.08 7.07
CA LEU A 448 1.27 7.39 6.43
C LEU A 448 0.75 8.48 7.37
N LEU A 449 1.46 9.61 7.41
CA LEU A 449 1.09 10.83 8.12
C LEU A 449 0.49 11.87 7.16
N PRO A 450 -0.31 12.82 7.66
CA PRO A 450 -0.65 14.01 6.89
C PRO A 450 0.61 14.72 6.40
N CYS A 451 0.66 15.01 5.10
CA CYS A 451 1.77 15.70 4.49
C CYS A 451 1.30 16.83 3.55
N PRO A 452 0.82 17.97 4.10
CA PRO A 452 0.43 19.12 3.29
C PRO A 452 1.55 19.69 2.41
N GLU A 453 2.80 19.42 2.78
CA GLU A 453 3.99 19.84 2.02
C GLU A 453 4.43 18.83 0.94
N CYS A 454 3.86 17.62 0.92
CA CYS A 454 4.25 16.60 -0.05
C CYS A 454 3.70 16.91 -1.43
N THR A 455 4.49 16.61 -2.46
CA THR A 455 3.99 16.53 -3.83
C THR A 455 3.18 15.24 -4.03
N LYS A 456 2.49 15.12 -5.16
CA LYS A 456 1.77 13.90 -5.58
C LYS A 456 2.67 12.66 -5.77
N HIS A 457 3.99 12.81 -5.70
CA HIS A 457 4.99 11.74 -5.79
C HIS A 457 5.72 11.52 -4.45
N GLN A 458 5.16 12.04 -3.35
CA GLN A 458 5.77 11.95 -2.04
C GLN A 458 4.74 11.56 -0.99
N VAL A 459 5.20 10.81 0.00
CA VAL A 459 4.43 10.55 1.22
C VAL A 459 5.33 10.72 2.43
N LYS A 460 4.71 10.94 3.59
CA LYS A 460 5.41 11.04 4.86
C LYS A 460 5.03 9.85 5.73
N VAL A 461 6.02 9.16 6.30
CA VAL A 461 5.82 8.03 7.20
C VAL A 461 6.12 8.38 8.64
N LYS A 462 5.43 7.69 9.55
CA LYS A 462 5.52 7.90 10.99
C LYS A 462 6.74 7.23 11.60
N GLU A 463 6.99 5.98 11.24
CA GLU A 463 8.05 5.14 11.80
C GLU A 463 9.41 5.53 11.23
N ASN A 464 10.46 5.38 12.03
CA ASN A 464 11.84 5.62 11.58
C ASN A 464 12.35 4.35 10.87
N PRO A 465 12.87 4.45 9.63
CA PRO A 465 13.43 3.30 8.92
C PRO A 465 14.57 2.64 9.70
N GLN A 466 14.54 1.31 9.81
CA GLN A 466 15.59 0.49 10.43
C GLN A 466 16.57 -0.08 9.40
N PHE A 467 16.26 0.00 8.11
CA PHE A 467 17.14 -0.42 7.04
C PHE A 467 17.23 0.64 5.93
N PRO A 468 18.33 0.67 5.16
CA PRO A 468 18.36 1.43 3.92
C PRO A 468 17.56 0.71 2.82
N HIS A 469 16.78 1.46 2.06
CA HIS A 469 16.03 0.98 0.90
C HIS A 469 16.43 1.78 -0.33
N VAL A 470 17.03 1.11 -1.31
CA VAL A 470 17.56 1.74 -2.51
C VAL A 470 16.44 2.35 -3.35
N GLY A 471 16.66 3.56 -3.88
CA GLY A 471 15.70 4.27 -4.73
C GLY A 471 16.32 4.78 -6.03
N GLU A 472 17.36 4.09 -6.51
CA GLU A 472 18.06 4.42 -7.75
C GLU A 472 18.37 3.16 -8.59
N VAL A 473 18.69 3.38 -9.87
CA VAL A 473 19.18 2.35 -10.78
C VAL A 473 20.70 2.29 -10.66
N ILE A 474 21.25 1.12 -10.32
CA ILE A 474 22.69 0.93 -10.09
C ILE A 474 23.23 0.01 -11.17
N ASP A 475 24.28 0.43 -11.88
CA ASP A 475 24.94 -0.34 -12.94
C ASP A 475 23.98 -0.91 -14.02
N GLY A 476 22.90 -0.18 -14.31
CA GLY A 476 21.87 -0.57 -15.28
C GLY A 476 20.85 -1.59 -14.75
N VAL A 477 20.96 -2.00 -13.48
CA VAL A 477 19.98 -2.83 -12.77
C VAL A 477 19.06 -1.90 -11.98
N ASP A 478 17.75 -2.07 -12.15
CA ASP A 478 16.75 -1.34 -11.38
C ASP A 478 16.69 -1.91 -9.95
N MET A 479 17.41 -1.25 -9.03
CA MET A 479 17.52 -1.64 -7.62
C MET A 479 16.48 -0.96 -6.73
N ARG A 480 15.56 -0.18 -7.32
CA ARG A 480 14.58 0.60 -6.57
C ARG A 480 13.65 -0.33 -5.79
N ALA A 481 13.48 -0.06 -4.50
CA ALA A 481 12.57 -0.82 -3.65
C ALA A 481 11.12 -0.64 -4.10
N GLU A 482 10.36 -1.73 -4.18
CA GLU A 482 8.92 -1.70 -4.30
C GLU A 482 8.26 -1.12 -3.04
N VAL A 483 7.27 -0.27 -3.24
CA VAL A 483 6.45 0.32 -2.17
C VAL A 483 4.99 0.00 -2.45
N GLY A 484 4.35 -0.78 -1.58
CA GLY A 484 2.97 -1.21 -1.72
C GLY A 484 2.06 -0.65 -0.63
N VAL A 485 0.84 -0.22 -0.99
CA VAL A 485 -0.17 0.17 0.01
C VAL A 485 -0.99 -1.05 0.42
N LEU A 486 -0.98 -1.35 1.73
CA LEU A 486 -1.67 -2.50 2.29
C LEU A 486 -3.13 -2.21 2.60
N THR A 487 -3.46 -0.98 2.97
CA THR A 487 -4.80 -0.61 3.45
C THR A 487 -5.81 -0.46 2.31
N ARG A 488 -6.97 -1.13 2.45
CA ARG A 488 -8.16 -0.93 1.60
C ARG A 488 -9.38 -0.62 2.46
N ASN A 489 -10.44 -0.06 1.85
CA ASN A 489 -11.67 0.25 2.57
C ASN A 489 -12.60 -0.96 2.75
N ILE A 490 -12.44 -2.03 1.96
CA ILE A 490 -13.09 -3.32 2.19
C ILE A 490 -12.07 -4.26 2.81
N LEU A 491 -12.26 -4.60 4.08
CA LEU A 491 -11.40 -5.52 4.84
C LEU A 491 -12.15 -6.83 5.12
N ILE A 492 -11.55 -7.97 4.78
CA ILE A 492 -11.99 -9.29 5.20
C ILE A 492 -10.89 -9.89 6.06
N LYS A 493 -11.24 -10.32 7.27
CA LYS A 493 -10.27 -10.93 8.17
C LYS A 493 -10.80 -12.13 8.94
N GLY A 494 -9.91 -13.08 9.21
CA GLY A 494 -10.12 -14.12 10.21
C GLY A 494 -9.92 -13.57 11.62
N GLU A 495 -10.85 -13.86 12.53
CA GLU A 495 -10.59 -13.66 13.94
C GLU A 495 -9.68 -14.78 14.46
N THR A 496 -8.57 -14.43 15.10
CA THR A 496 -7.57 -15.38 15.61
C THR A 496 -7.50 -15.35 17.12
N GLU A 497 -7.05 -16.46 17.71
CA GLU A 497 -6.71 -16.50 19.13
C GLU A 497 -5.33 -15.88 19.41
N ASN A 498 -5.11 -15.46 20.65
CA ASN A 498 -3.83 -14.85 21.07
C ASN A 498 -2.66 -15.84 21.09
N THR A 499 -2.95 -17.13 21.20
CA THR A 499 -1.97 -18.21 21.29
C THR A 499 -2.38 -19.34 20.38
N CYS A 500 -1.40 -20.07 19.84
CA CYS A 500 -1.68 -21.32 19.18
C CYS A 500 -2.35 -22.34 20.14
N TYR A 501 -3.33 -23.09 19.65
CA TYR A 501 -4.09 -24.08 20.45
C TYR A 501 -4.28 -25.44 19.75
N HIS A 502 -3.71 -25.63 18.55
CA HIS A 502 -3.78 -26.89 17.82
C HIS A 502 -2.41 -27.57 17.81
N GLU A 503 -2.29 -28.70 18.52
CA GLU A 503 -1.00 -29.28 18.94
C GLU A 503 0.03 -29.43 17.81
N LYS A 504 -0.39 -29.85 16.61
CA LYS A 504 0.50 -30.09 15.47
C LYS A 504 1.16 -28.81 14.95
N GLU A 505 0.39 -27.76 14.73
CA GLU A 505 0.87 -26.49 14.19
C GLU A 505 1.61 -25.70 15.26
N CYS A 506 1.23 -25.85 16.54
CA CYS A 506 1.89 -25.18 17.66
C CYS A 506 3.35 -25.62 17.86
N GLN A 507 3.74 -26.75 17.27
CA GLN A 507 5.14 -27.18 17.22
C GLN A 507 6.00 -26.21 16.39
N PHE A 508 5.44 -25.57 15.36
CA PHE A 508 6.17 -24.74 14.40
C PHE A 508 5.80 -23.26 14.47
N PHE A 509 4.61 -22.94 14.94
CA PHE A 509 4.11 -21.57 15.05
C PHE A 509 3.66 -21.27 16.47
N ASN A 510 4.12 -20.14 17.04
CA ASN A 510 3.72 -19.69 18.37
C ASN A 510 2.42 -18.84 18.35
N TYR A 511 1.74 -18.75 17.22
CA TYR A 511 0.50 -17.99 17.00
C TYR A 511 -0.57 -18.85 16.33
N ASP A 512 -1.84 -18.44 16.45
CA ASP A 512 -2.95 -19.12 15.80
C ASP A 512 -2.88 -18.95 14.27
N THR A 513 -2.80 -20.06 13.56
CA THR A 513 -2.77 -20.12 12.10
C THR A 513 -4.14 -20.45 11.50
N PHE A 514 -5.22 -20.42 12.29
CA PHE A 514 -6.57 -20.72 11.84
C PHE A 514 -7.35 -19.46 11.43
N GLY A 515 -6.95 -18.86 10.30
CA GLY A 515 -7.59 -17.67 9.73
C GLY A 515 -8.90 -17.94 8.99
N GLY A 516 -9.44 -16.90 8.35
CA GLY A 516 -10.57 -17.00 7.42
C GLY A 516 -10.13 -17.38 6.01
N HIS A 517 -11.02 -17.79 5.11
CA HIS A 517 -10.63 -18.10 3.73
C HIS A 517 -11.75 -17.80 2.74
N ILE A 518 -11.42 -17.68 1.45
CA ILE A 518 -12.40 -17.53 0.37
C ILE A 518 -12.25 -18.70 -0.57
N LYS A 519 -13.33 -19.43 -0.82
CA LYS A 519 -13.33 -20.59 -1.72
C LYS A 519 -14.42 -20.45 -2.77
N ILE A 520 -14.01 -20.57 -4.03
CA ILE A 520 -14.87 -20.48 -5.20
C ILE A 520 -14.86 -21.85 -5.88
N LEU A 521 -16.05 -22.40 -6.11
CA LEU A 521 -16.25 -23.67 -6.82
C LEU A 521 -16.74 -23.40 -8.25
N LYS A 522 -16.66 -24.41 -9.10
CA LYS A 522 -17.15 -24.36 -10.49
C LYS A 522 -18.61 -23.92 -10.63
N ASN A 523 -18.95 -23.48 -11.85
CA ASN A 523 -20.28 -23.08 -12.27
C ASN A 523 -20.87 -21.88 -11.50
N PHE A 524 -20.03 -21.03 -10.92
CA PHE A 524 -20.48 -19.74 -10.37
C PHE A 524 -20.97 -18.81 -11.49
N THR A 525 -21.84 -17.87 -11.15
CA THR A 525 -22.38 -16.89 -12.11
C THR A 525 -21.40 -15.74 -12.35
N SER A 526 -20.86 -15.14 -11.29
CA SER A 526 -19.88 -14.05 -11.40
C SER A 526 -19.06 -13.92 -10.12
N VAL A 527 -17.75 -13.71 -10.25
CA VAL A 527 -16.85 -13.43 -9.12
C VAL A 527 -15.87 -12.33 -9.52
N HIS A 528 -15.93 -11.19 -8.84
CA HIS A 528 -14.97 -10.11 -9.01
C HIS A 528 -14.59 -9.51 -7.66
N LEU A 529 -13.29 -9.46 -7.39
CA LEU A 529 -12.75 -8.81 -6.21
C LEU A 529 -11.81 -7.70 -6.68
N SER A 530 -12.06 -6.48 -6.22
CA SER A 530 -11.14 -5.39 -6.49
C SER A 530 -10.99 -4.40 -5.36
N TYR A 531 -9.74 -4.03 -5.08
CA TYR A 531 -9.34 -3.18 -3.96
C TYR A 531 -9.88 -3.68 -2.61
N VAL A 532 -9.67 -4.98 -2.35
CA VAL A 532 -10.04 -5.67 -1.11
C VAL A 532 -8.78 -6.00 -0.30
N GLU A 533 -8.80 -5.72 1.00
CA GLU A 533 -7.78 -6.11 1.96
C GLU A 533 -8.18 -7.45 2.61
N LEU A 534 -7.27 -8.42 2.55
CA LEU A 534 -7.38 -9.74 3.17
C LEU A 534 -6.29 -9.86 4.23
N LYS A 535 -6.68 -9.94 5.50
CA LYS A 535 -5.76 -9.98 6.64
C LYS A 535 -6.07 -11.15 7.55
N GLN A 536 -5.07 -11.85 8.09
CA GLN A 536 -5.30 -13.01 8.96
C GLN A 536 -6.20 -14.06 8.28
N MET A 537 -6.00 -14.23 6.97
CA MET A 537 -6.70 -15.19 6.13
C MET A 537 -5.78 -16.39 5.86
N GLY A 538 -6.32 -17.47 5.30
CA GLY A 538 -5.63 -18.73 5.15
C GLY A 538 -5.58 -19.58 6.42
N GLN A 539 -5.43 -20.88 6.24
CA GLN A 539 -5.23 -21.85 7.32
C GLN A 539 -4.10 -22.80 6.95
N GLN A 540 -3.38 -23.33 7.94
CA GLN A 540 -2.46 -24.47 7.73
C GLN A 540 -3.22 -25.80 7.54
N GLN A 541 -4.30 -25.75 6.77
CA GLN A 541 -5.13 -26.85 6.30
C GLN A 541 -5.31 -26.74 4.77
N ILE A 542 -5.11 -27.85 4.05
CA ILE A 542 -5.25 -27.89 2.58
C ILE A 542 -6.65 -27.43 2.16
N GLY A 543 -6.71 -26.57 1.15
CA GLY A 543 -7.96 -26.06 0.57
C GLY A 543 -8.52 -24.80 1.22
N SER A 544 -7.90 -24.29 2.30
CA SER A 544 -8.30 -23.08 3.03
C SER A 544 -7.29 -21.95 2.80
N TYR A 545 -7.43 -21.21 1.69
CA TYR A 545 -6.54 -20.10 1.30
C TYR A 545 -7.24 -18.74 1.31
N PRO A 546 -6.54 -17.62 1.50
CA PRO A 546 -7.13 -16.28 1.42
C PRO A 546 -7.99 -16.09 0.18
N VAL A 547 -7.53 -16.55 -1.00
CA VAL A 547 -8.37 -16.72 -2.19
C VAL A 547 -8.06 -18.06 -2.85
N HIS A 548 -9.09 -18.90 -3.04
CA HIS A 548 -8.99 -20.22 -3.64
C HIS A 548 -10.02 -20.40 -4.75
N PHE A 549 -9.57 -20.46 -6.01
CA PHE A 549 -10.37 -20.96 -7.13
C PHE A 549 -10.16 -22.46 -7.24
N HIS A 550 -11.15 -23.24 -6.82
CA HIS A 550 -11.06 -24.68 -6.70
C HIS A 550 -11.85 -25.37 -7.82
N LEU A 551 -11.12 -25.95 -8.76
CA LEU A 551 -11.64 -26.72 -9.89
C LEU A 551 -12.67 -25.96 -10.75
N CYS A 552 -12.48 -24.66 -10.94
CA CYS A 552 -13.48 -23.80 -11.59
C CYS A 552 -13.59 -24.01 -13.12
N GLY A 553 -12.61 -24.64 -13.76
CA GLY A 553 -12.58 -24.79 -15.22
C GLY A 553 -12.16 -23.50 -15.92
N ASP A 554 -12.74 -23.23 -17.10
CA ASP A 554 -12.50 -21.99 -17.85
C ASP A 554 -13.33 -20.85 -17.25
N VAL A 555 -12.69 -19.76 -16.76
CA VAL A 555 -13.35 -18.59 -16.14
C VAL A 555 -13.22 -17.30 -16.95
N ASP A 556 -12.87 -17.46 -18.23
CA ASP A 556 -12.77 -16.45 -19.28
C ASP A 556 -13.90 -16.60 -20.31
N GLU A 557 -13.82 -15.93 -21.47
CA GLU A 557 -14.84 -16.00 -22.52
C GLU A 557 -15.03 -17.44 -23.04
N LYS A 558 -13.99 -18.28 -22.95
CA LYS A 558 -14.06 -19.70 -23.34
C LYS A 558 -14.96 -20.50 -22.40
N GLY A 559 -15.04 -20.11 -21.13
CA GLY A 559 -15.98 -20.65 -20.14
C GLY A 559 -17.43 -20.15 -20.30
N GLY A 560 -17.69 -19.23 -21.24
CA GLY A 560 -19.00 -18.61 -21.43
C GLY A 560 -19.23 -17.37 -20.55
N TYR A 561 -18.19 -16.86 -19.88
CA TYR A 561 -18.29 -15.65 -19.07
C TYR A 561 -18.25 -14.41 -19.97
N SER A 562 -19.27 -13.54 -19.86
CA SER A 562 -19.36 -12.28 -20.61
C SER A 562 -18.25 -11.29 -20.24
N PHE A 563 -17.77 -11.39 -18.99
CA PHE A 563 -16.66 -10.62 -18.45
C PHE A 563 -15.72 -11.61 -17.77
N LYS A 564 -14.42 -11.51 -18.08
CA LYS A 564 -13.39 -12.37 -17.49
C LYS A 564 -13.37 -12.21 -15.97
N THR A 565 -13.38 -13.32 -15.24
CA THR A 565 -13.22 -13.33 -13.78
C THR A 565 -11.88 -12.74 -13.39
N TYR A 566 -11.85 -11.83 -12.40
CA TYR A 566 -10.64 -11.14 -12.01
C TYR A 566 -10.48 -10.90 -10.51
N LEU A 567 -9.21 -10.79 -10.11
CA LEU A 567 -8.72 -10.19 -8.87
C LEU A 567 -7.90 -8.96 -9.26
N ASP A 568 -8.31 -7.75 -8.87
CA ASP A 568 -7.62 -6.50 -9.25
C ASP A 568 -7.36 -5.58 -8.05
N GLY A 569 -6.10 -5.35 -7.70
CA GLY A 569 -5.77 -4.42 -6.61
C GLY A 569 -5.92 -5.01 -5.20
N LEU A 570 -5.92 -6.33 -5.03
CA LEU A 570 -6.04 -6.95 -3.71
C LEU A 570 -4.80 -6.68 -2.87
N SER A 571 -4.98 -6.59 -1.55
CA SER A 571 -3.90 -6.55 -0.57
C SER A 571 -4.06 -7.73 0.37
N ILE A 572 -3.20 -8.75 0.24
CA ILE A 572 -3.27 -10.00 0.99
C ILE A 572 -2.06 -10.04 1.91
N HIS A 573 -2.26 -9.84 3.21
CA HIS A 573 -1.12 -9.73 4.12
C HIS A 573 -1.32 -10.29 5.52
N HIS A 574 -0.21 -10.69 6.15
CA HIS A 574 -0.20 -11.34 7.46
C HIS A 574 -1.15 -12.55 7.47
N CYS A 575 -1.03 -13.39 6.45
CA CYS A 575 -1.92 -14.51 6.19
C CYS A 575 -1.24 -15.84 6.53
N PHE A 576 -2.03 -16.80 6.99
CA PHE A 576 -1.57 -18.08 7.53
C PHE A 576 -1.62 -19.21 6.52
N SER A 577 -1.72 -18.88 5.24
CA SER A 577 -1.39 -19.78 4.12
C SER A 577 -1.07 -18.92 2.89
N ARG A 578 -1.14 -19.52 1.70
CA ARG A 578 -0.81 -18.95 0.39
C ARG A 578 -1.54 -17.63 0.13
N CYS A 579 -1.23 -16.90 -0.93
CA CYS A 579 -1.98 -15.69 -1.30
C CYS A 579 -3.21 -16.05 -2.17
N VAL A 580 -2.96 -16.38 -3.43
CA VAL A 580 -3.98 -16.77 -4.41
C VAL A 580 -3.66 -18.17 -4.92
N THR A 581 -4.59 -19.09 -4.71
CA THR A 581 -4.49 -20.47 -5.20
C THR A 581 -5.43 -20.68 -6.38
N VAL A 582 -4.83 -21.06 -7.51
CA VAL A 582 -5.51 -21.38 -8.77
C VAL A 582 -5.40 -22.88 -8.96
N HIS A 583 -6.51 -23.60 -8.74
CA HIS A 583 -6.54 -25.05 -8.80
C HIS A 583 -7.52 -25.49 -9.90
N ALA A 584 -7.01 -26.20 -10.92
CA ALA A 584 -7.72 -26.57 -12.15
C ALA A 584 -8.63 -25.46 -12.71
N THR A 585 -8.09 -24.25 -12.72
CA THR A 585 -8.79 -23.04 -13.15
C THR A 585 -7.96 -22.35 -14.24
N ASN A 586 -8.64 -21.90 -15.29
CA ASN A 586 -8.03 -21.38 -16.50
C ASN A 586 -8.61 -20.02 -16.86
N GLY A 587 -7.78 -19.15 -17.42
CA GLY A 587 -8.24 -17.84 -17.89
C GLY A 587 -8.57 -16.86 -16.76
N LEU A 588 -8.02 -17.03 -15.56
CA LEU A 588 -8.16 -16.05 -14.47
C LEU A 588 -7.25 -14.82 -14.73
N LEU A 589 -7.73 -13.62 -14.41
CA LEU A 589 -6.90 -12.42 -14.33
C LEU A 589 -6.56 -12.10 -12.87
N ILE A 590 -5.27 -12.04 -12.54
CA ILE A 590 -4.75 -11.60 -11.24
C ILE A 590 -3.88 -10.38 -11.49
N LYS A 591 -4.34 -9.22 -11.05
CA LYS A 591 -3.77 -7.93 -11.41
C LYS A 591 -3.56 -7.05 -10.18
N ASP A 592 -2.48 -6.26 -10.19
CA ASP A 592 -2.20 -5.23 -9.18
C ASP A 592 -2.29 -5.74 -7.72
N THR A 593 -2.07 -7.03 -7.50
CA THR A 593 -2.30 -7.69 -6.21
C THR A 593 -1.01 -7.79 -5.42
N ILE A 594 -1.07 -7.41 -4.14
CA ILE A 594 0.04 -7.50 -3.19
C ILE A 594 -0.16 -8.73 -2.31
N GLY A 595 0.87 -9.56 -2.19
CA GLY A 595 1.00 -10.61 -1.19
C GLY A 595 2.16 -10.30 -0.25
N TYR A 596 1.90 -10.14 1.04
CA TYR A 596 2.93 -9.75 2.01
C TYR A 596 2.84 -10.50 3.33
N ASP A 597 3.94 -11.07 3.79
CA ASP A 597 4.02 -11.80 5.06
C ASP A 597 3.00 -12.97 5.10
N THR A 598 3.21 -13.95 4.22
CA THR A 598 2.32 -15.11 4.04
C THR A 598 3.05 -16.43 4.24
N LEU A 599 2.33 -17.50 4.63
CA LEU A 599 2.90 -18.84 4.83
C LEU A 599 2.68 -19.76 3.63
N GLY A 600 3.70 -20.48 3.18
CA GLY A 600 3.69 -21.27 1.95
C GLY A 600 3.79 -20.40 0.70
N HIS A 601 3.69 -21.03 -0.48
CA HIS A 601 3.75 -20.31 -1.76
C HIS A 601 2.73 -19.15 -1.83
N CYS A 602 3.03 -18.01 -2.46
CA CYS A 602 2.09 -16.89 -2.50
C CYS A 602 1.08 -17.01 -3.67
N PHE A 603 1.50 -16.79 -4.91
CA PHE A 603 0.70 -17.02 -6.11
C PHE A 603 0.96 -18.44 -6.62
N PHE A 604 -0.02 -19.33 -6.52
CA PHE A 604 0.18 -20.77 -6.64
C PHE A 604 -0.79 -21.38 -7.65
N THR A 605 -0.26 -22.04 -8.69
CA THR A 605 -1.04 -22.96 -9.53
C THR A 605 -0.74 -24.40 -9.12
N GLU A 606 -1.78 -25.22 -8.95
CA GLU A 606 -1.66 -26.45 -8.16
C GLU A 606 -1.20 -27.68 -8.95
N ASP A 607 -1.97 -28.12 -9.96
CA ASP A 607 -1.86 -29.49 -10.46
C ASP A 607 -1.26 -29.62 -11.87
N GLY A 608 -0.89 -28.51 -12.50
CA GLY A 608 -0.25 -28.50 -13.82
C GLY A 608 -1.24 -28.64 -14.97
N ILE A 609 -2.51 -28.27 -14.74
CA ILE A 609 -3.53 -28.16 -15.79
C ILE A 609 -4.06 -26.74 -15.94
N GLU A 610 -3.60 -25.80 -15.10
CA GLU A 610 -4.06 -24.42 -15.04
C GLU A 610 -3.37 -23.56 -16.11
N GLN A 611 -4.13 -23.04 -17.07
CA GLN A 611 -3.61 -22.37 -18.27
C GLN A 611 -4.31 -21.04 -18.53
N ARG A 612 -3.71 -20.22 -19.38
CA ARG A 612 -4.19 -18.90 -19.83
C ARG A 612 -4.46 -17.92 -18.68
N ASN A 613 -4.00 -18.23 -17.48
CA ASN A 613 -4.08 -17.28 -16.37
C ASN A 613 -3.09 -16.15 -16.63
N THR A 614 -3.49 -14.93 -16.27
CA THR A 614 -2.70 -13.72 -16.45
C THR A 614 -2.37 -13.14 -15.08
N LEU A 615 -1.10 -13.16 -14.71
CA LEU A 615 -0.57 -12.51 -13.52
C LEU A 615 0.14 -11.23 -14.00
N PHE A 616 -0.52 -10.09 -13.81
CA PHE A 616 -0.05 -8.79 -14.28
C PHE A 616 0.21 -7.83 -13.13
N HIS A 617 1.44 -7.32 -13.02
CA HIS A 617 1.78 -6.29 -12.05
C HIS A 617 1.46 -6.66 -10.60
N ASN A 618 1.75 -7.90 -10.20
CA ASN A 618 1.60 -8.35 -8.82
C ASN A 618 2.92 -8.23 -8.05
N LEU A 619 2.82 -7.98 -6.76
CA LEU A 619 3.95 -7.83 -5.86
C LEU A 619 3.86 -8.89 -4.76
N GLY A 620 4.93 -9.65 -4.56
CA GLY A 620 5.04 -10.56 -3.43
C GLY A 620 6.27 -10.27 -2.58
N LEU A 621 6.08 -10.27 -1.26
CA LEU A 621 7.03 -9.82 -0.25
C LEU A 621 6.98 -10.79 0.95
N VAL A 622 8.14 -11.17 1.48
CA VAL A 622 8.26 -11.99 2.70
C VAL A 622 7.39 -13.25 2.61
N THR A 623 7.64 -14.09 1.60
CA THR A 623 6.98 -15.40 1.45
C THR A 623 7.67 -16.43 2.35
N LYS A 624 7.02 -16.84 3.44
CA LYS A 624 7.60 -17.66 4.51
C LYS A 624 7.20 -19.14 4.39
N PRO A 625 7.91 -20.07 5.05
CA PRO A 625 7.51 -21.47 5.14
C PRO A 625 6.12 -21.71 5.71
N GLY A 626 5.45 -22.74 5.19
CA GLY A 626 4.24 -23.34 5.73
C GLY A 626 4.38 -24.87 5.87
N THR A 627 3.32 -25.53 6.33
CA THR A 627 3.29 -26.97 6.61
C THR A 627 2.53 -27.79 5.57
N LEU A 628 1.78 -27.12 4.69
CA LEU A 628 0.77 -27.73 3.81
C LEU A 628 1.35 -28.78 2.85
N LEU A 629 2.26 -28.39 1.96
CA LEU A 629 2.97 -29.30 1.06
C LEU A 629 4.44 -29.40 1.46
N PRO A 630 5.14 -30.49 1.08
CA PRO A 630 6.60 -30.57 1.24
C PRO A 630 7.33 -29.34 0.69
N THR A 631 6.90 -28.84 -0.47
CA THR A 631 7.47 -27.66 -1.13
C THR A 631 7.26 -26.34 -0.36
N ASP A 632 6.25 -26.28 0.52
CA ASP A 632 6.01 -25.14 1.40
C ASP A 632 6.95 -25.12 2.63
N ARG A 633 7.70 -26.21 2.89
CA ARG A 633 8.38 -26.42 4.18
C ARG A 633 9.85 -25.98 4.18
N ASN A 634 10.28 -25.44 5.32
CA ASN A 634 11.70 -25.32 5.64
C ASN A 634 12.30 -26.66 6.12
N SER A 635 13.61 -26.68 6.40
CA SER A 635 14.32 -27.89 6.83
C SER A 635 13.74 -28.55 8.08
N SER A 636 13.34 -27.76 9.09
CA SER A 636 12.79 -28.29 10.35
C SER A 636 11.43 -28.95 10.14
N MET A 637 10.53 -28.26 9.44
CA MET A 637 9.21 -28.77 9.07
C MET A 637 9.32 -29.98 8.14
N CYS A 638 10.25 -29.97 7.19
CA CYS A 638 10.45 -31.07 6.24
C CYS A 638 10.79 -32.40 6.94
N ILE A 639 11.70 -32.37 7.92
CA ILE A 639 12.13 -33.58 8.65
C ILE A 639 11.10 -33.98 9.73
N GLY A 640 10.47 -32.99 10.36
CA GLY A 640 9.53 -33.19 11.47
C GLY A 640 8.14 -33.66 11.03
N ILE A 641 7.66 -33.20 9.87
CA ILE A 641 6.33 -33.52 9.35
C ILE A 641 6.42 -34.78 8.47
N ARG A 642 6.11 -35.91 9.09
CA ARG A 642 6.19 -37.25 8.47
C ARG A 642 4.85 -37.90 8.20
N ASP A 643 3.74 -37.22 8.50
CA ASP A 643 2.44 -37.68 8.05
C ASP A 643 2.39 -37.63 6.53
N LYS A 644 1.89 -38.70 5.92
CA LYS A 644 1.82 -38.92 4.46
C LYS A 644 3.17 -39.14 3.77
N VAL A 645 4.22 -39.48 4.51
CA VAL A 645 5.47 -39.99 3.93
C VAL A 645 5.38 -41.52 3.78
N TYR A 646 5.99 -42.08 2.73
CA TYR A 646 5.95 -43.52 2.46
C TYR A 646 6.82 -44.30 3.46
N GLY A 647 6.19 -45.19 4.24
CA GLY A 647 6.86 -46.07 5.19
C GLY A 647 7.65 -45.30 6.26
N SER A 648 8.94 -45.61 6.38
CA SER A 648 9.87 -44.95 7.30
C SER A 648 10.75 -43.89 6.63
N TYR A 649 10.42 -43.48 5.40
CA TYR A 649 11.20 -42.49 4.68
C TYR A 649 11.29 -41.17 5.46
N VAL A 650 12.46 -40.56 5.43
CA VAL A 650 12.74 -39.27 6.06
C VAL A 650 12.99 -38.28 4.93
N PRO A 651 12.12 -37.27 4.76
CA PRO A 651 12.32 -36.28 3.71
C PRO A 651 13.69 -35.61 3.82
N VAL A 652 14.34 -35.46 2.67
CA VAL A 652 15.61 -34.76 2.54
C VAL A 652 15.31 -33.31 2.15
N PRO A 653 15.57 -32.31 3.01
CA PRO A 653 15.15 -30.93 2.79
C PRO A 653 15.56 -30.34 1.43
N ALA A 654 16.77 -30.64 0.98
CA ALA A 654 17.33 -30.08 -0.26
C ALA A 654 16.65 -30.62 -1.54
N THR A 655 16.00 -31.78 -1.49
CA THR A 655 15.38 -32.42 -2.65
C THR A 655 13.85 -32.45 -2.59
N ASP A 656 13.29 -32.59 -1.39
CA ASP A 656 11.86 -32.86 -1.22
C ASP A 656 11.07 -31.63 -0.75
N CYS A 657 11.76 -30.61 -0.25
CA CYS A 657 11.18 -29.42 0.36
C CYS A 657 11.95 -28.15 -0.08
N MET A 658 11.92 -27.08 0.73
CA MET A 658 12.72 -25.86 0.52
C MET A 658 12.53 -25.28 -0.89
N ALA A 659 11.27 -25.16 -1.30
CA ALA A 659 10.90 -24.61 -2.60
C ALA A 659 9.85 -23.50 -2.44
N VAL A 660 9.75 -22.89 -1.26
CA VAL A 660 8.80 -21.82 -0.97
C VAL A 660 9.01 -20.72 -2.01
N SER A 661 7.92 -20.35 -2.68
CA SER A 661 8.00 -19.51 -3.86
C SER A 661 6.95 -18.41 -3.84
N THR A 662 7.35 -17.19 -4.18
CA THR A 662 6.36 -16.11 -4.36
C THR A 662 5.44 -16.43 -5.53
N PHE A 663 5.99 -16.87 -6.66
CA PHE A 663 5.21 -17.35 -7.80
C PHE A 663 5.55 -18.81 -8.08
N TRP A 664 4.62 -19.72 -7.79
CA TRP A 664 4.72 -21.14 -8.09
C TRP A 664 3.84 -21.48 -9.28
N ILE A 665 4.47 -21.81 -10.41
CA ILE A 665 3.80 -22.01 -11.70
C ILE A 665 4.00 -23.44 -12.18
N SER A 666 2.94 -24.24 -12.06
CA SER A 666 2.87 -25.66 -12.41
C SER A 666 2.60 -25.94 -13.91
N HIS A 667 2.31 -24.91 -14.70
CA HIS A 667 2.04 -25.04 -16.14
C HIS A 667 2.58 -23.83 -16.93
N PRO A 668 3.29 -24.02 -18.06
CA PRO A 668 4.00 -22.92 -18.73
C PRO A 668 3.08 -21.97 -19.48
N ASN A 669 1.90 -22.41 -19.91
CA ASN A 669 0.92 -21.57 -20.59
C ASN A 669 0.20 -20.62 -19.61
N ASN A 670 0.95 -19.78 -18.90
CA ASN A 670 0.43 -18.70 -18.07
C ASN A 670 1.27 -17.45 -18.33
N HIS A 671 0.66 -16.28 -18.24
CA HIS A 671 1.30 -15.01 -18.54
C HIS A 671 1.75 -14.36 -17.23
N LEU A 672 3.06 -14.18 -17.05
CA LEU A 672 3.66 -13.44 -15.94
C LEU A 672 4.27 -12.16 -16.51
N ILE A 673 3.60 -11.04 -16.26
CA ILE A 673 3.95 -9.75 -16.85
C ILE A 673 4.10 -8.71 -15.74
N ASN A 674 5.27 -8.06 -15.68
CA ASN A 674 5.53 -6.93 -14.78
C ASN A 674 5.38 -7.25 -13.28
N ASN A 675 5.55 -8.51 -12.86
CA ASN A 675 5.45 -8.90 -11.46
C ASN A 675 6.77 -8.70 -10.71
N ALA A 676 6.72 -8.54 -9.40
CA ALA A 676 7.89 -8.45 -8.53
C ALA A 676 7.82 -9.52 -7.41
N ALA A 677 8.87 -10.32 -7.29
CA ALA A 677 9.12 -11.21 -6.16
C ALA A 677 10.27 -10.65 -5.33
N ALA A 678 9.92 -9.80 -4.38
CA ALA A 678 10.83 -8.96 -3.58
C ALA A 678 11.03 -9.55 -2.16
N GLY A 679 11.11 -10.88 -2.05
CA GLY A 679 11.35 -11.55 -0.79
C GLY A 679 10.63 -12.89 -0.65
N SER A 680 11.39 -13.98 -0.65
CA SER A 680 10.91 -15.35 -0.46
C SER A 680 11.95 -16.17 0.28
N GLN A 681 11.48 -17.12 1.09
CA GLN A 681 12.34 -18.01 1.83
C GLN A 681 13.23 -18.87 0.93
N ASP A 682 12.75 -19.25 -0.26
CA ASP A 682 13.53 -19.97 -1.25
C ASP A 682 13.53 -19.20 -2.57
N ALA A 683 12.65 -19.51 -3.53
CA ALA A 683 12.69 -18.93 -4.86
C ALA A 683 11.71 -17.75 -5.02
N GLY A 684 12.02 -16.80 -5.90
CA GLY A 684 11.04 -15.76 -6.29
C GLY A 684 9.98 -16.30 -7.25
N ILE A 685 10.43 -16.88 -8.37
CA ILE A 685 9.55 -17.49 -9.38
C ILE A 685 10.05 -18.90 -9.67
N TRP A 686 9.18 -19.90 -9.52
CA TRP A 686 9.47 -21.30 -9.76
C TRP A 686 8.52 -21.89 -10.80
N TYR A 687 9.08 -22.52 -11.82
CA TYR A 687 8.32 -23.30 -12.81
C TYR A 687 8.54 -24.80 -12.56
N LEU A 688 7.45 -25.54 -12.41
CA LEU A 688 7.46 -26.99 -12.25
C LEU A 688 6.51 -27.64 -13.25
N PHE A 689 7.03 -28.34 -14.25
CA PHE A 689 6.19 -28.94 -15.29
C PHE A 689 5.90 -30.40 -14.99
N HIS A 690 4.62 -30.71 -14.82
CA HIS A 690 4.15 -32.07 -14.63
C HIS A 690 3.82 -32.73 -15.99
N ARG A 691 4.32 -33.96 -16.19
CA ARG A 691 3.99 -34.78 -17.36
C ARG A 691 2.51 -35.20 -17.39
N VAL A 692 1.98 -35.49 -16.21
CA VAL A 692 0.58 -35.83 -15.94
C VAL A 692 0.12 -34.93 -14.81
N ALA A 693 -1.13 -34.48 -14.87
CA ALA A 693 -1.74 -33.69 -13.81
C ALA A 693 -1.61 -34.38 -12.45
N THR A 694 -1.31 -33.62 -11.41
CA THR A 694 -1.22 -34.15 -10.05
C THR A 694 -2.55 -34.00 -9.30
N GLY A 695 -2.56 -34.40 -8.02
CA GLY A 695 -3.64 -34.07 -7.09
C GLY A 695 -5.03 -34.51 -7.55
N ASP A 696 -6.02 -33.66 -7.22
CA ASP A 696 -7.43 -33.89 -7.58
C ASP A 696 -7.66 -33.79 -9.10
N SER A 697 -6.70 -33.23 -9.83
CA SER A 697 -6.78 -33.06 -11.29
C SER A 697 -6.26 -34.25 -12.09
N HIS A 698 -5.64 -35.26 -11.45
CA HIS A 698 -5.04 -36.41 -12.13
C HIS A 698 -6.01 -37.14 -13.09
N SER A 699 -7.30 -37.19 -12.76
CA SER A 699 -8.33 -37.84 -13.59
C SER A 699 -8.95 -36.92 -14.66
N LEU A 700 -8.69 -35.60 -14.60
CA LEU A 700 -9.30 -34.61 -15.48
C LEU A 700 -8.59 -34.52 -16.85
N ALA A 701 -7.32 -34.93 -16.94
CA ALA A 701 -6.56 -34.96 -18.18
C ALA A 701 -5.56 -36.12 -18.20
N ILE A 702 -5.68 -37.02 -19.18
CA ILE A 702 -4.90 -38.28 -19.26
C ILE A 702 -3.40 -38.02 -19.52
N GLU A 703 -3.05 -36.99 -20.29
CA GLU A 703 -1.66 -36.53 -20.50
C GLU A 703 -1.64 -35.02 -20.75
N THR A 704 -1.31 -34.20 -19.74
CA THR A 704 -1.16 -32.75 -19.92
C THR A 704 0.11 -32.37 -20.67
N LYS A 705 1.19 -33.15 -20.52
CA LYS A 705 2.51 -32.89 -21.11
C LYS A 705 2.88 -31.41 -21.02
N SER A 706 2.73 -30.83 -19.83
CA SER A 706 2.93 -29.40 -19.63
C SER A 706 4.35 -28.99 -20.04
N GLU A 707 5.34 -29.87 -19.92
CA GLU A 707 6.71 -29.70 -20.35
C GLU A 707 6.90 -29.48 -21.86
N LEU A 708 5.90 -29.83 -22.68
CA LEU A 708 5.91 -29.63 -24.13
C LEU A 708 5.05 -28.44 -24.58
N THR A 709 4.38 -27.77 -23.64
CA THR A 709 3.50 -26.65 -23.95
C THR A 709 4.30 -25.35 -24.05
N PRO A 710 4.05 -24.49 -25.08
CA PRO A 710 4.71 -23.19 -25.18
C PRO A 710 4.49 -22.33 -23.94
N LEU A 711 5.56 -21.68 -23.49
CA LEU A 711 5.51 -20.69 -22.42
C LEU A 711 4.58 -19.53 -22.83
N GLY A 712 3.76 -19.08 -21.88
CA GLY A 712 3.04 -17.82 -22.00
C GLY A 712 4.00 -16.62 -22.02
N ILE A 713 3.45 -15.41 -21.92
CA ILE A 713 4.27 -14.21 -21.90
C ILE A 713 5.00 -14.15 -20.55
N PHE A 714 6.32 -14.11 -20.58
CA PHE A 714 7.16 -13.83 -19.43
C PHE A 714 7.95 -12.55 -19.69
N TYR A 715 7.49 -11.41 -19.13
CA TYR A 715 8.02 -10.10 -19.50
C TYR A 715 8.11 -9.15 -18.30
N ASN A 716 9.24 -8.47 -18.16
CA ASN A 716 9.50 -7.43 -17.15
C ASN A 716 9.26 -7.86 -15.68
N ASN A 717 9.47 -9.14 -15.35
CA ASN A 717 9.38 -9.59 -13.97
C ASN A 717 10.69 -9.31 -13.20
N ARG A 718 10.59 -8.85 -11.96
CA ARG A 718 11.72 -8.57 -11.05
C ARG A 718 11.77 -9.60 -9.92
N VAL A 719 12.98 -10.01 -9.55
CA VAL A 719 13.21 -11.03 -8.53
C VAL A 719 14.47 -10.66 -7.73
N HIS A 720 14.32 -10.39 -6.44
CA HIS A 720 15.44 -10.09 -5.53
C HIS A 720 15.08 -10.40 -4.07
N SER A 721 16.10 -10.41 -3.20
CA SER A 721 15.93 -10.70 -1.76
C SER A 721 15.32 -12.08 -1.47
N ASN A 722 15.48 -13.01 -2.41
CA ASN A 722 15.11 -14.43 -2.28
C ASN A 722 16.37 -15.24 -1.95
N PHE A 723 16.21 -16.35 -1.22
CA PHE A 723 17.35 -17.20 -0.87
C PHE A 723 17.94 -17.96 -2.09
N LYS A 724 17.11 -18.27 -3.09
CA LYS A 724 17.45 -18.98 -4.35
C LYS A 724 17.08 -18.18 -5.59
#